data_AF-A0A961EMZ3-F1
#
_entry.id   AF-A0A961EMZ3-F1
#
_cell.length_a   1.000
_cell.length_b   1.000
_cell.length_c   1.000
_cell.angle_alpha   90.00
_cell.angle_beta   90.00
_cell.angle_gamma   90.00
#
_symmetry.space_group_name_H-M   'P 1'
#
loop_
_entity.id
_entity.type
_entity.pdbx_description
1 polymer ?
#
loop_
_entity_poly.entity_id
_entity_poly.type
_entity_poly.pdbx_seq_one_letter_code
_entity_poly.pdbx_strand_id
1 'polypeptide(L)'
;MSRRRLRLPVVTGLVGAGTTLGLLATSAQALPSAVGDEPYRPAIHFTPARNWMNDPNGLVYYKGTYHLFFQHNPRGDRWGNMSWGHATSTDLVHWREQPLAIPQTLNAAGESVEDIFSGSVVVDKTNSSGFGTATNPPLIAIYTSAYTDKHPTLAGKQAQSLAYSTDGGMTWTKYAGNPVLNRDSANFRDPKVFRYSGPKGTYWVMAAVEAQEHRVLLFKSRDLKSWTYLSDFGPANAVGGQWECPDLFQLQIQGTRTRKWVMVVNINPGSVAGGSGGQYFVGNFDGERFVSESTVSADTLPPGTSFASFDDGTYGDWTVSNEPGNWANGPWGDAPATGTLPGQNPVSGFVGSGLVNGFLDHDWPVGTMRSPEFTVDAAYLNFLVGGGNHPHVAGTQLSNDPPAGSLLWDGFEFPDGTTLADTGWQATGDFATEPWRNPSTAGGDYYIGRKRINTWEGGPRGDDNLGSLTSPAFEITADHLSMLVGGGRRTDGSLEVQLLVGGQVVRSLTGPEGGALNWRSWDVADLRGQQAQLRVWDQAAGGWGHLTLDHVVMGDTPAIPRSDETAVNLVVDGKVVASATGANSEYLDWHSFDLRPYAGRTAYLEIVDNNRFGWGHILADEFRFGAQPAATRAESYDWLDWGRDYYAAVSWNDVPGGKRVMIGWMNNWDYANDIPTSPWRSAMSLPRHVWLAQTPKGPRIVSRVVPQAAALNLTGQAYAAPAQSVSGSRLLPKRGSVARIDAVLRPGTAKRFGLTVHAAADGSEKTVIGYDTTTGRLFVDRTDSGNVGFHPAFPSVEDAQVSLVGGKLTLSVYLDRSSVELFAQGGRTAITDQ
;
A
#
# COMPACT_ATOMS: atom_id res chain seq x y z
N MET A 1 -4.71 32.68 -79.03
CA MET A 1 -4.68 31.74 -80.18
C MET A 1 -4.93 30.36 -79.59
N SER A 2 -5.84 29.49 -79.99
CA SER A 2 -6.75 29.30 -81.13
C SER A 2 -7.89 28.44 -80.55
N ARG A 3 -9.17 28.89 -80.61
CA ARG A 3 -10.26 28.27 -81.41
C ARG A 3 -10.37 26.75 -81.20
N ARG A 4 -11.52 26.14 -80.89
CA ARG A 4 -12.93 26.36 -81.31
C ARG A 4 -13.77 25.25 -80.60
N ARG A 5 -14.98 25.53 -80.08
CA ARG A 5 -16.33 25.28 -80.69
C ARG A 5 -16.55 23.79 -81.01
N LEU A 6 -17.67 23.10 -80.79
CA LEU A 6 -19.12 23.34 -80.54
C LEU A 6 -19.68 21.89 -80.34
N ARG A 7 -20.67 21.52 -79.51
CA ARG A 7 -22.15 21.62 -79.70
C ARG A 7 -22.86 20.72 -78.67
N LEU A 8 -23.99 21.21 -78.17
CA LEU A 8 -25.09 20.56 -77.43
C LEU A 8 -25.75 19.37 -78.19
N PRO A 9 -26.86 18.76 -77.70
CA PRO A 9 -27.15 18.07 -76.43
C PRO A 9 -27.75 16.67 -76.72
N VAL A 10 -28.18 15.90 -75.72
CA VAL A 10 -29.42 15.06 -75.75
C VAL A 10 -29.67 14.52 -74.34
N VAL A 11 -30.94 14.64 -73.95
CA VAL A 11 -31.56 14.25 -72.68
C VAL A 11 -31.99 12.78 -72.73
N THR A 12 -31.79 12.05 -71.62
CA THR A 12 -32.59 10.95 -71.00
C THR A 12 -31.59 10.06 -70.24
N GLY A 13 -31.73 9.64 -68.98
CA GLY A 13 -32.79 9.63 -67.99
C GLY A 13 -32.50 8.43 -67.07
N LEU A 14 -32.45 8.68 -65.75
CA LEU A 14 -32.34 7.73 -64.62
C LEU A 14 -31.08 6.85 -64.51
N VAL A 15 -30.32 7.00 -63.42
CA VAL A 15 -30.40 6.25 -62.14
C VAL A 15 -29.50 6.98 -61.14
N GLY A 16 -30.05 7.36 -59.99
CA GLY A 16 -29.31 8.03 -58.92
C GLY A 16 -28.53 7.04 -58.05
N ALA A 17 -27.21 7.09 -58.13
CA ALA A 17 -26.29 6.61 -57.11
C ALA A 17 -25.17 7.66 -57.00
N GLY A 18 -25.28 8.54 -56.02
CA GLY A 18 -24.31 9.61 -55.78
C GLY A 18 -23.08 9.06 -55.06
N THR A 19 -22.00 8.85 -55.82
CA THR A 19 -20.63 8.75 -55.31
C THR A 19 -20.12 10.16 -55.00
N THR A 20 -19.98 10.49 -53.72
CA THR A 20 -19.27 11.69 -53.27
C THR A 20 -17.76 11.47 -53.44
N LEU A 21 -17.12 12.33 -54.24
CA LEU A 21 -15.67 12.44 -54.32
C LEU A 21 -15.10 12.77 -52.94
N GLY A 22 -14.31 11.85 -52.38
CA GLY A 22 -13.48 12.12 -51.21
C GLY A 22 -12.37 13.11 -51.57
N LEU A 23 -12.43 14.29 -50.94
CA LEU A 23 -11.27 15.17 -50.81
C LEU A 23 -10.22 14.44 -49.98
N LEU A 24 -9.12 14.02 -50.62
CA LEU A 24 -7.92 13.58 -49.94
C LEU A 24 -7.30 14.79 -49.22
N ALA A 25 -7.68 14.99 -47.97
CA ALA A 25 -6.91 15.80 -47.04
C ALA A 25 -5.57 15.08 -46.83
N THR A 26 -4.50 15.64 -47.38
CA THR A 26 -3.14 15.23 -47.01
C THR A 26 -2.95 15.55 -45.54
N SER A 27 -3.03 14.52 -44.70
CA SER A 27 -2.61 14.59 -43.31
C SER A 27 -1.14 15.03 -43.29
N ALA A 28 -0.91 16.27 -42.86
CA ALA A 28 0.42 16.69 -42.46
C ALA A 28 0.85 15.75 -41.33
N GLN A 29 1.79 14.85 -41.61
CA GLN A 29 2.45 14.07 -40.58
C GLN A 29 3.08 15.07 -39.61
N ALA A 30 2.55 15.13 -38.39
CA ALA A 30 3.21 15.80 -37.29
C ALA A 30 4.63 15.23 -37.20
N LEU A 31 5.64 16.12 -37.22
CA LEU A 31 7.02 15.71 -36.94
C LEU A 31 7.01 14.97 -35.60
N PRO A 32 7.75 13.85 -35.46
CA PRO A 32 7.87 13.20 -34.15
C PRO A 32 8.37 14.22 -33.14
N SER A 33 7.70 14.32 -31.98
CA SER A 33 8.17 15.16 -30.88
C SER A 33 9.62 14.79 -30.55
N ALA A 34 10.47 15.77 -30.29
CA ALA A 34 11.81 15.48 -29.81
C ALA A 34 11.70 14.77 -28.44
N VAL A 35 12.61 13.83 -28.16
CA VAL A 35 12.71 13.21 -26.83
C VAL A 35 12.88 14.35 -25.82
N GLY A 36 11.99 14.44 -24.84
CA GLY A 36 11.98 15.53 -23.86
C GLY A 36 10.75 16.43 -23.93
N ASP A 37 9.91 16.36 -24.97
CA ASP A 37 8.68 17.16 -25.08
C ASP A 37 7.42 16.39 -24.66
N GLU A 38 7.55 15.10 -24.30
CA GLU A 38 6.41 14.28 -23.90
C GLU A 38 5.81 14.73 -22.55
N PRO A 39 4.49 14.61 -22.35
CA PRO A 39 3.86 14.84 -21.05
C PRO A 39 4.56 14.06 -19.94
N TYR A 40 4.72 14.72 -18.79
CA TYR A 40 5.38 14.19 -17.59
C TYR A 40 6.87 13.83 -17.74
N ARG A 41 7.49 13.93 -18.92
CA ARG A 41 8.91 13.59 -19.09
C ARG A 41 9.79 14.44 -18.16
N PRO A 42 10.51 13.88 -17.18
CA PRO A 42 11.40 14.65 -16.32
C PRO A 42 12.51 15.33 -17.12
N ALA A 43 12.84 16.56 -16.74
CA ALA A 43 13.89 17.37 -17.36
C ALA A 43 15.26 17.17 -16.72
N ILE A 44 15.32 16.81 -15.43
CA ILE A 44 16.57 16.70 -14.66
C ILE A 44 16.81 15.29 -14.08
N HIS A 45 15.86 14.38 -14.27
CA HIS A 45 15.96 12.97 -13.87
C HIS A 45 16.25 12.08 -15.08
N PHE A 46 16.96 10.97 -14.84
CA PHE A 46 17.16 9.98 -15.89
C PHE A 46 15.89 9.16 -16.11
N THR A 47 15.52 8.97 -17.37
CA THR A 47 14.56 7.94 -17.79
C THR A 47 15.01 7.38 -19.15
N PRO A 48 14.66 6.13 -19.50
CA PRO A 48 15.02 5.59 -20.81
C PRO A 48 14.30 6.36 -21.91
N ALA A 49 14.83 6.36 -23.14
CA ALA A 49 14.19 7.03 -24.26
C ALA A 49 12.78 6.47 -24.52
N ARG A 50 12.58 5.18 -24.27
CA ARG A 50 11.31 4.44 -24.44
C ARG A 50 11.24 3.30 -23.42
N ASN A 51 10.05 2.70 -23.32
CA ASN A 51 9.77 1.47 -22.61
C ASN A 51 9.94 1.53 -21.09
N TRP A 52 9.86 0.37 -20.45
CA TRP A 52 9.92 0.19 -18.99
C TRP A 52 11.33 0.28 -18.44
N MET A 53 11.48 0.98 -17.31
CA MET A 53 12.64 0.90 -16.43
C MET A 53 12.21 0.66 -14.98
N ASN A 54 12.97 -0.16 -14.25
CA ASN A 54 12.93 -0.23 -12.79
C ASN A 54 14.30 0.00 -12.14
N ASP A 55 14.78 -0.96 -11.35
CA ASP A 55 15.89 -0.82 -10.42
C ASP A 55 17.17 -0.28 -11.08
N PRO A 56 17.92 0.63 -10.43
CA PRO A 56 19.27 0.95 -10.84
C PRO A 56 20.19 -0.25 -10.59
N ASN A 57 21.03 -0.57 -11.58
CA ASN A 57 21.96 -1.69 -11.54
C ASN A 57 23.37 -1.24 -11.89
N GLY A 58 24.34 -2.08 -11.54
CA GLY A 58 25.69 -1.97 -12.07
C GLY A 58 26.38 -0.63 -11.83
N LEU A 59 25.98 0.13 -10.82
CA LEU A 59 26.46 1.48 -10.58
C LEU A 59 27.96 1.46 -10.29
N VAL A 60 28.76 1.99 -11.22
CA VAL A 60 30.22 2.00 -11.12
C VAL A 60 30.80 3.27 -11.73
N TYR A 61 31.80 3.84 -11.06
CA TYR A 61 32.61 4.91 -11.63
C TYR A 61 33.90 4.34 -12.21
N TYR A 62 34.15 4.57 -13.50
CA TYR A 62 35.35 4.08 -14.17
C TYR A 62 35.88 5.12 -15.16
N LYS A 63 37.18 5.43 -15.04
CA LYS A 63 37.93 6.33 -15.96
C LYS A 63 37.23 7.68 -16.26
N GLY A 64 36.61 8.31 -15.27
CA GLY A 64 35.94 9.61 -15.45
C GLY A 64 34.44 9.52 -15.71
N THR A 65 33.90 8.32 -15.85
CA THR A 65 32.51 8.07 -16.24
C THR A 65 31.75 7.37 -15.14
N TYR A 66 30.58 7.91 -14.80
CA TYR A 66 29.56 7.22 -14.02
C TYR A 66 28.70 6.38 -14.96
N HIS A 67 28.62 5.08 -14.68
CA HIS A 67 27.73 4.17 -15.37
C HIS A 67 26.46 3.97 -14.54
N LEU A 68 25.31 4.07 -15.21
CA LEU A 68 24.00 3.72 -14.69
C LEU A 68 23.48 2.59 -15.58
N PHE A 69 23.45 1.37 -15.06
CA PHE A 69 22.65 0.32 -15.67
C PHE A 69 21.30 0.29 -14.98
N PHE A 70 20.32 -0.36 -15.60
CA PHE A 70 18.98 -0.43 -15.03
C PHE A 70 18.21 -1.61 -15.60
N GLN A 71 17.32 -2.18 -14.79
CA GLN A 71 16.36 -3.16 -15.27
C GLN A 71 15.50 -2.53 -16.37
N HIS A 72 15.42 -3.19 -17.52
CA HIS A 72 14.82 -2.63 -18.72
C HIS A 72 14.05 -3.69 -19.51
N ASN A 73 12.85 -3.33 -19.98
CA ASN A 73 12.16 -4.08 -21.03
C ASN A 73 12.41 -3.40 -22.38
N PRO A 74 13.27 -3.94 -23.27
CA PRO A 74 13.50 -3.34 -24.57
C PRO A 74 12.31 -3.50 -25.55
N ARG A 75 11.25 -4.23 -25.17
CA ARG A 75 10.11 -4.60 -26.04
C ARG A 75 8.77 -3.99 -25.64
N GLY A 76 8.68 -3.27 -24.53
CA GLY A 76 7.41 -2.68 -24.09
C GLY A 76 7.53 -1.82 -22.84
N ASP A 77 6.49 -1.03 -22.57
CA ASP A 77 6.43 -0.08 -21.47
C ASP A 77 5.91 -0.68 -20.15
N ARG A 78 5.79 -2.01 -20.06
CA ARG A 78 5.47 -2.76 -18.83
C ARG A 78 6.57 -3.74 -18.48
N TRP A 79 6.55 -4.26 -17.26
CA TRP A 79 7.53 -5.27 -16.82
C TRP A 79 7.48 -6.55 -17.68
N GLY A 80 8.65 -7.08 -18.04
CA GLY A 80 8.85 -8.29 -18.84
C GLY A 80 10.08 -8.20 -19.76
N ASN A 81 10.58 -9.32 -20.28
CA ASN A 81 11.81 -9.38 -21.11
C ASN A 81 13.04 -8.72 -20.45
N MET A 82 13.27 -9.00 -19.17
CA MET A 82 14.19 -8.22 -18.35
C MET A 82 15.63 -8.32 -18.86
N SER A 83 16.19 -7.16 -19.10
CA SER A 83 17.54 -6.93 -19.61
C SER A 83 18.16 -5.75 -18.85
N TRP A 84 19.47 -5.56 -18.96
CA TRP A 84 20.11 -4.34 -18.45
C TRP A 84 20.22 -3.28 -19.54
N GLY A 85 19.49 -2.17 -19.38
CA GLY A 85 19.75 -0.91 -20.07
C GLY A 85 21.01 -0.23 -19.55
N HIS A 86 21.49 0.80 -20.25
CA HIS A 86 22.73 1.48 -19.91
C HIS A 86 22.70 2.96 -20.26
N ALA A 87 23.15 3.80 -19.34
CA ALA A 87 23.45 5.20 -19.56
C ALA A 87 24.79 5.58 -18.90
N THR A 88 25.41 6.62 -19.43
CA THR A 88 26.65 7.17 -18.88
C THR A 88 26.56 8.67 -18.64
N SER A 89 27.30 9.15 -17.66
CA SER A 89 27.44 10.57 -17.35
C SER A 89 28.83 10.87 -16.81
N THR A 90 29.35 12.07 -17.03
CA THR A 90 30.58 12.55 -16.38
C THR A 90 30.30 13.39 -15.13
N ASP A 91 29.04 13.76 -14.89
CA ASP A 91 28.64 14.70 -13.84
C ASP A 91 27.39 14.28 -13.07
N LEU A 92 26.87 13.06 -13.29
CA LEU A 92 25.67 12.49 -12.66
C LEU A 92 24.35 13.17 -13.03
N VAL A 93 24.34 14.16 -13.92
CA VAL A 93 23.13 14.91 -14.25
C VAL A 93 22.85 14.97 -15.75
N HIS A 94 23.89 15.05 -16.58
CA HIS A 94 23.75 14.93 -18.03
C HIS A 94 24.00 13.48 -18.44
N TRP A 95 22.91 12.76 -18.70
CA TRP A 95 22.93 11.34 -19.05
C TRP A 95 22.87 11.13 -20.56
N ARG A 96 23.69 10.21 -21.05
CA ARG A 96 23.62 9.69 -22.42
C ARG A 96 23.31 8.21 -22.37
N GLU A 97 22.12 7.86 -22.83
CA GLU A 97 21.71 6.46 -23.04
C GLU A 97 22.64 5.78 -24.06
N GLN A 98 22.98 4.53 -23.78
CA GLN A 98 23.86 3.67 -24.55
C GLN A 98 23.06 2.47 -25.10
N PRO A 99 23.62 1.69 -26.04
CA PRO A 99 23.01 0.42 -26.42
C PRO A 99 22.74 -0.49 -25.22
N LEU A 100 21.74 -1.37 -25.37
CA LEU A 100 21.40 -2.38 -24.36
C LEU A 100 22.65 -3.17 -23.93
N ALA A 101 22.92 -3.25 -22.63
CA ALA A 101 24.15 -3.81 -22.11
C ALA A 101 24.11 -5.34 -22.02
N ILE A 102 23.11 -5.89 -21.32
CA ILE A 102 22.99 -7.34 -21.10
C ILE A 102 21.55 -7.76 -21.46
N PRO A 103 21.32 -8.36 -22.64
CA PRO A 103 19.99 -8.81 -23.03
C PRO A 103 19.58 -10.10 -22.29
N GLN A 104 18.26 -10.31 -22.16
CA GLN A 104 17.70 -11.62 -21.85
C GLN A 104 18.24 -12.71 -22.78
N THR A 105 18.32 -13.95 -22.31
CA THR A 105 18.70 -15.09 -23.18
C THR A 105 17.45 -15.71 -23.78
N LEU A 106 17.49 -15.93 -25.10
CA LEU A 106 16.46 -16.64 -25.84
C LEU A 106 16.96 -18.03 -26.24
N ASN A 107 16.07 -19.02 -26.29
CA ASN A 107 16.35 -20.30 -26.91
C ASN A 107 16.30 -20.20 -28.46
N ALA A 108 16.56 -21.32 -29.14
CA ALA A 108 16.53 -21.39 -30.60
C ALA A 108 15.15 -21.10 -31.22
N ALA A 109 14.06 -21.24 -30.44
CA ALA A 109 12.71 -20.89 -30.85
C ALA A 109 12.36 -19.41 -30.60
N GLY A 110 13.28 -18.62 -30.05
CA GLY A 110 13.07 -17.21 -29.73
C GLY A 110 12.31 -16.96 -28.42
N GLU A 111 12.13 -17.98 -27.58
CA GLU A 111 11.48 -17.88 -26.28
C GLU A 111 12.49 -17.51 -25.19
N SER A 112 12.08 -16.67 -24.22
CA SER A 112 12.96 -16.31 -23.10
C SER A 112 13.22 -17.51 -22.19
N VAL A 113 14.50 -17.79 -21.93
CA VAL A 113 14.96 -18.82 -20.99
C VAL A 113 15.68 -18.24 -19.77
N GLU A 114 16.07 -16.96 -19.83
CA GLU A 114 16.76 -16.26 -18.76
C GLU A 114 16.46 -14.77 -18.86
N ASP A 115 15.76 -14.25 -17.86
CA ASP A 115 15.64 -12.83 -17.59
C ASP A 115 16.84 -12.35 -16.76
N ILE A 116 17.34 -11.14 -17.06
CA ILE A 116 18.49 -10.54 -16.39
C ILE A 116 17.95 -9.60 -15.31
N PHE A 117 18.00 -10.06 -14.07
CA PHE A 117 17.55 -9.32 -12.89
C PHE A 117 18.68 -8.47 -12.29
N SER A 118 18.34 -7.73 -11.23
CA SER A 118 19.18 -6.73 -10.61
C SER A 118 20.54 -7.25 -10.15
N GLY A 119 21.47 -6.32 -9.94
CA GLY A 119 22.84 -6.64 -9.55
C GLY A 119 23.79 -5.45 -9.62
N SER A 120 25.09 -5.73 -9.56
CA SER A 120 26.14 -4.72 -9.41
C SER A 120 27.33 -4.94 -10.35
N VAL A 121 28.15 -3.90 -10.50
CA VAL A 121 29.38 -3.96 -11.31
C VAL A 121 30.56 -3.54 -10.45
N VAL A 122 31.69 -4.24 -10.60
CA VAL A 122 32.97 -3.91 -9.97
C VAL A 122 34.08 -3.75 -11.01
N VAL A 123 35.08 -2.92 -10.68
CA VAL A 123 36.33 -2.86 -11.44
C VAL A 123 37.31 -3.88 -10.88
N ASP A 124 37.59 -4.95 -11.62
CA ASP A 124 38.53 -6.00 -11.21
C ASP A 124 39.99 -5.58 -11.52
N LYS A 125 40.47 -4.59 -10.75
CA LYS A 125 41.78 -3.93 -10.94
C LYS A 125 42.96 -4.90 -10.96
N THR A 126 42.87 -6.02 -10.25
CA THR A 126 43.92 -7.04 -10.17
C THR A 126 43.75 -8.18 -11.18
N ASN A 127 42.73 -8.11 -12.04
CA ASN A 127 42.34 -9.18 -12.95
C ASN A 127 42.19 -10.53 -12.23
N SER A 128 41.60 -10.52 -11.04
CA SER A 128 41.39 -11.71 -10.23
C SER A 128 40.44 -12.72 -10.88
N SER A 129 39.55 -12.23 -11.75
CA SER A 129 38.67 -13.04 -12.59
C SER A 129 39.36 -13.64 -13.82
N GLY A 130 40.49 -13.08 -14.26
CA GLY A 130 41.18 -13.49 -15.47
C GLY A 130 40.49 -13.11 -16.79
N PHE A 131 39.47 -12.23 -16.77
CA PHE A 131 38.74 -11.83 -17.99
C PHE A 131 39.35 -10.65 -18.76
N GLY A 132 40.34 -9.96 -18.17
CA GLY A 132 41.05 -8.87 -18.82
C GLY A 132 42.55 -8.97 -18.57
N THR A 133 43.19 -7.84 -18.30
CA THR A 133 44.63 -7.77 -17.99
C THR A 133 44.89 -6.75 -16.89
N ALA A 134 46.09 -6.72 -16.30
CA ALA A 134 46.44 -5.71 -15.29
C ALA A 134 46.46 -4.28 -15.87
N THR A 135 46.79 -4.10 -17.15
CA THR A 135 46.83 -2.80 -17.82
C THR A 135 45.48 -2.37 -18.39
N ASN A 136 44.60 -3.34 -18.69
CA ASN A 136 43.20 -3.11 -19.05
C ASN A 136 42.30 -4.00 -18.18
N PRO A 137 42.05 -3.60 -16.92
CA PRO A 137 41.24 -4.40 -16.00
C PRO A 137 39.79 -4.48 -16.48
N PRO A 138 39.14 -5.66 -16.37
CA PRO A 138 37.77 -5.81 -16.79
C PRO A 138 36.81 -5.18 -15.78
N LEU A 139 35.67 -4.69 -16.28
CA LEU A 139 34.48 -4.47 -15.47
C LEU A 139 33.70 -5.78 -15.41
N ILE A 140 33.29 -6.19 -14.21
CA ILE A 140 32.54 -7.43 -13.99
C ILE A 140 31.16 -7.07 -13.48
N ALA A 141 30.13 -7.43 -14.22
CA ALA A 141 28.75 -7.41 -13.79
C ALA A 141 28.45 -8.73 -13.09
N ILE A 142 27.86 -8.64 -11.90
CA ILE A 142 27.31 -9.75 -11.15
C ILE A 142 25.83 -9.47 -11.03
N TYR A 143 25.01 -10.35 -11.57
CA TYR A 143 23.56 -10.15 -11.71
C TYR A 143 22.81 -11.44 -11.41
N THR A 144 21.52 -11.33 -11.11
CA THR A 144 20.66 -12.50 -10.95
C THR A 144 20.14 -12.97 -12.30
N SER A 145 20.41 -14.22 -12.65
CA SER A 145 19.70 -14.95 -13.70
C SER A 145 18.38 -15.46 -13.12
N ALA A 146 17.26 -14.93 -13.62
CA ALA A 146 15.93 -15.46 -13.33
C ALA A 146 15.52 -16.40 -14.47
N TYR A 147 15.57 -17.70 -14.21
CA TYR A 147 15.33 -18.72 -15.23
C TYR A 147 13.84 -18.98 -15.40
N THR A 148 13.33 -18.77 -16.61
CA THR A 148 11.91 -18.97 -16.93
C THR A 148 11.55 -20.46 -16.93
N ASP A 149 10.25 -20.76 -17.05
CA ASP A 149 9.75 -22.13 -17.21
C ASP A 149 10.31 -22.85 -18.45
N LYS A 150 10.86 -22.10 -19.42
CA LYS A 150 11.48 -22.63 -20.64
C LYS A 150 12.94 -23.04 -20.46
N HIS A 151 13.59 -22.71 -19.34
CA HIS A 151 14.98 -23.10 -19.12
C HIS A 151 15.08 -24.64 -18.90
N PRO A 152 15.97 -25.36 -19.59
CA PRO A 152 15.96 -26.83 -19.61
C PRO A 152 16.25 -27.49 -18.25
N THR A 153 17.00 -26.83 -17.36
CA THR A 153 17.51 -27.45 -16.12
C THR A 153 17.36 -26.58 -14.87
N LEU A 154 16.99 -25.31 -15.02
CA LEU A 154 16.99 -24.32 -13.92
C LEU A 154 15.65 -23.58 -13.83
N ALA A 155 14.61 -24.08 -14.49
CA ALA A 155 13.30 -23.43 -14.53
C ALA A 155 12.80 -23.03 -13.13
N GLY A 156 12.35 -21.77 -13.00
CA GLY A 156 11.82 -21.21 -11.76
C GLY A 156 12.86 -20.81 -10.73
N LYS A 157 14.16 -20.95 -11.01
CA LYS A 157 15.25 -20.63 -10.06
C LYS A 157 15.81 -19.23 -10.32
N GLN A 158 16.26 -18.59 -9.24
CA GLN A 158 17.07 -17.38 -9.27
C GLN A 158 18.50 -17.73 -8.78
N ALA A 159 19.51 -17.39 -9.59
CA ALA A 159 20.90 -17.68 -9.28
C ALA A 159 21.83 -16.56 -9.75
N GLN A 160 23.05 -16.48 -9.20
CA GLN A 160 23.97 -15.37 -9.48
C GLN A 160 24.91 -15.72 -10.63
N SER A 161 25.02 -14.81 -11.58
CA SER A 161 25.73 -14.96 -12.85
C SER A 161 26.67 -13.79 -13.12
N LEU A 162 27.61 -13.98 -14.04
CA LEU A 162 28.60 -12.97 -14.43
C LEU A 162 28.47 -12.57 -15.89
N ALA A 163 28.74 -11.29 -16.17
CA ALA A 163 29.19 -10.82 -17.46
C ALA A 163 30.42 -9.92 -17.28
N TYR A 164 31.25 -9.79 -18.32
CA TYR A 164 32.44 -8.94 -18.25
C TYR A 164 32.55 -8.02 -19.47
N SER A 165 33.19 -6.87 -19.25
CA SER A 165 33.50 -5.88 -20.27
C SER A 165 34.98 -5.49 -20.20
N THR A 166 35.62 -5.39 -21.36
CA THR A 166 37.03 -4.94 -21.51
C THR A 166 37.16 -3.64 -22.30
N ASP A 167 36.04 -3.03 -22.69
CA ASP A 167 35.95 -1.78 -23.45
C ASP A 167 35.40 -0.61 -22.62
N GLY A 168 35.50 -0.71 -21.30
CA GLY A 168 35.04 0.32 -20.38
C GLY A 168 33.54 0.30 -20.11
N GLY A 169 32.89 -0.86 -20.25
CA GLY A 169 31.50 -1.08 -19.87
C GLY A 169 30.50 -0.83 -20.99
N MET A 170 30.96 -0.79 -22.25
CA MET A 170 30.13 -0.49 -23.43
C MET A 170 29.55 -1.76 -24.04
N THR A 171 30.32 -2.86 -24.06
CA THR A 171 29.83 -4.18 -24.47
C THR A 171 30.13 -5.24 -23.42
N TRP A 172 29.26 -6.23 -23.32
CA TRP A 172 29.29 -7.26 -22.27
C TRP A 172 29.27 -8.66 -22.85
N THR A 173 30.12 -9.54 -22.30
CA THR A 173 30.13 -10.96 -22.61
C THR A 173 29.68 -11.75 -21.38
N LYS A 174 28.59 -12.51 -21.49
CA LYS A 174 28.14 -13.42 -20.42
C LYS A 174 29.18 -14.53 -20.22
N TYR A 175 29.48 -14.87 -18.97
CA TYR A 175 30.42 -15.92 -18.66
C TYR A 175 29.82 -17.30 -18.97
N ALA A 176 30.54 -18.12 -19.74
CA ALA A 176 30.07 -19.45 -20.14
C ALA A 176 29.86 -20.41 -18.97
N GLY A 177 30.48 -20.16 -17.81
CA GLY A 177 30.31 -20.97 -16.60
C GLY A 177 29.19 -20.49 -15.67
N ASN A 178 28.25 -19.69 -16.17
CA ASN A 178 27.08 -19.26 -15.39
C ASN A 178 26.08 -20.41 -15.14
N PRO A 179 25.33 -20.37 -14.02
CA PRO A 179 25.48 -19.43 -12.91
C PRO A 179 26.69 -19.78 -12.02
N VAL A 180 27.31 -18.77 -11.41
CA VAL A 180 28.47 -18.94 -10.51
C VAL A 180 28.09 -19.21 -9.05
N LEU A 181 26.84 -18.96 -8.68
CA LEU A 181 26.30 -19.29 -7.36
C LEU A 181 24.80 -19.59 -7.46
N ASN A 182 24.42 -20.84 -7.21
CA ASN A 182 23.03 -21.29 -7.17
C ASN A 182 22.74 -21.90 -5.79
N ARG A 183 21.57 -21.57 -5.23
CA ARG A 183 21.07 -22.07 -3.94
C ARG A 183 19.82 -22.94 -4.05
N ASP A 184 19.38 -23.24 -5.27
CA ASP A 184 18.13 -23.95 -5.54
C ASP A 184 16.89 -23.22 -5.00
N SER A 185 16.93 -21.89 -5.02
CA SER A 185 15.87 -21.00 -4.56
C SER A 185 15.22 -20.26 -5.73
N ALA A 186 13.91 -20.01 -5.61
CA ALA A 186 13.18 -19.12 -6.52
C ALA A 186 13.29 -17.64 -6.13
N ASN A 187 13.91 -17.33 -4.98
CA ASN A 187 13.91 -16.00 -4.37
C ASN A 187 15.30 -15.49 -3.99
N PHE A 188 16.36 -16.08 -4.54
CA PHE A 188 17.74 -15.71 -4.25
C PHE A 188 18.28 -14.70 -5.28
N ARG A 189 18.36 -13.41 -4.91
CA ARG A 189 18.61 -12.32 -5.89
C ARG A 189 19.42 -11.12 -5.41
N ASP A 190 19.64 -10.21 -6.34
CA ASP A 190 20.16 -8.85 -6.20
C ASP A 190 21.58 -8.73 -5.61
N PRO A 191 22.61 -9.32 -6.25
CA PRO A 191 23.96 -9.36 -5.71
C PRO A 191 24.66 -8.00 -5.79
N LYS A 192 24.87 -7.38 -4.63
CA LYS A 192 25.84 -6.30 -4.44
C LYS A 192 27.22 -6.84 -4.15
N VAL A 193 28.20 -6.50 -4.99
CA VAL A 193 29.60 -6.89 -4.81
C VAL A 193 30.49 -5.69 -4.58
N PHE A 194 31.43 -5.82 -3.65
CA PHE A 194 32.49 -4.87 -3.40
C PHE A 194 33.79 -5.55 -2.97
N ARG A 195 34.92 -4.84 -3.05
CA ARG A 195 36.21 -5.34 -2.55
C ARG A 195 36.37 -5.00 -1.07
N TYR A 196 36.48 -6.01 -0.22
CA TYR A 196 36.86 -5.86 1.18
C TYR A 196 38.39 -5.90 1.33
N SER A 197 38.92 -5.04 2.20
CA SER A 197 40.31 -5.10 2.66
C SER A 197 40.35 -4.72 4.13
N GLY A 198 40.81 -5.65 4.98
CA GLY A 198 40.84 -5.45 6.43
C GLY A 198 41.59 -6.58 7.14
N PRO A 199 41.42 -6.73 8.47
CA PRO A 199 42.17 -7.71 9.27
C PRO A 199 42.00 -9.16 8.81
N LYS A 200 40.87 -9.50 8.16
CA LYS A 200 40.58 -10.84 7.62
C LYS A 200 41.17 -11.09 6.22
N GLY A 201 41.90 -10.12 5.67
CA GLY A 201 42.51 -10.19 4.34
C GLY A 201 41.80 -9.31 3.31
N THR A 202 42.09 -9.57 2.03
CA THR A 202 41.52 -8.82 0.90
C THR A 202 40.84 -9.79 -0.08
N TYR A 203 39.53 -9.62 -0.28
CA TYR A 203 38.68 -10.48 -1.11
C TYR A 203 37.43 -9.72 -1.58
N TRP A 204 36.69 -10.29 -2.51
CA TRP A 204 35.37 -9.80 -2.91
C TRP A 204 34.33 -10.27 -1.91
N VAL A 205 33.40 -9.39 -1.55
CA VAL A 205 32.23 -9.71 -0.74
C VAL A 205 30.99 -9.49 -1.60
N MET A 206 30.08 -10.46 -1.58
CA MET A 206 28.74 -10.34 -2.14
C MET A 206 27.73 -10.25 -0.99
N ALA A 207 26.79 -9.32 -1.08
CA ALA A 207 25.54 -9.32 -0.35
C ALA A 207 24.40 -9.59 -1.36
N ALA A 208 23.60 -10.62 -1.12
CA ALA A 208 22.43 -11.00 -1.92
C ALA A 208 21.30 -11.40 -0.96
N VAL A 209 20.05 -11.44 -1.40
CA VAL A 209 18.89 -11.71 -0.54
C VAL A 209 18.26 -13.06 -0.83
N GLU A 210 17.83 -13.78 0.21
CA GLU A 210 16.69 -14.71 0.12
C GLU A 210 15.44 -13.91 0.47
N ALA A 211 14.75 -13.44 -0.57
CA ALA A 211 13.83 -12.31 -0.44
C ALA A 211 12.62 -12.58 0.47
N GLN A 212 12.06 -13.79 0.38
CA GLN A 212 10.91 -14.21 1.21
C GLN A 212 11.33 -14.67 2.63
N GLU A 213 12.61 -15.00 2.84
CA GLU A 213 13.13 -15.30 4.16
C GLU A 213 13.52 -14.03 4.94
N HIS A 214 13.52 -12.86 4.28
CA HIS A 214 13.98 -11.59 4.83
C HIS A 214 15.42 -11.69 5.35
N ARG A 215 16.31 -12.29 4.54
CA ARG A 215 17.70 -12.52 4.90
C ARG A 215 18.65 -12.02 3.83
N VAL A 216 19.60 -11.17 4.22
CA VAL A 216 20.78 -10.84 3.42
C VAL A 216 21.85 -11.88 3.68
N LEU A 217 22.26 -12.61 2.66
CA LEU A 217 23.34 -13.59 2.67
C LEU A 217 24.66 -12.94 2.22
N LEU A 218 25.72 -13.17 2.98
CA LEU A 218 27.07 -12.68 2.71
C LEU A 218 27.97 -13.81 2.23
N PHE A 219 28.69 -13.58 1.13
CA PHE A 219 29.66 -14.53 0.57
C PHE A 219 31.01 -13.85 0.30
N LYS A 220 32.10 -14.62 0.34
CA LYS A 220 33.43 -14.18 -0.10
C LYS A 220 33.89 -14.90 -1.37
N SER A 221 34.66 -14.21 -2.19
CA SER A 221 35.34 -14.79 -3.35
C SER A 221 36.73 -14.19 -3.57
N ARG A 222 37.66 -14.98 -4.09
CA ARG A 222 38.98 -14.49 -4.53
C ARG A 222 39.01 -14.13 -6.02
N ASP A 223 38.13 -14.72 -6.82
CA ASP A 223 38.17 -14.71 -8.30
C ASP A 223 36.84 -14.29 -8.95
N LEU A 224 35.84 -13.91 -8.15
CA LEU A 224 34.45 -13.58 -8.53
C LEU A 224 33.63 -14.77 -9.07
N LYS A 225 34.22 -15.95 -9.21
CA LYS A 225 33.59 -17.15 -9.79
C LYS A 225 33.26 -18.19 -8.72
N SER A 226 34.16 -18.37 -7.76
CA SER A 226 34.01 -19.31 -6.66
C SER A 226 33.61 -18.56 -5.40
N TRP A 227 32.42 -18.83 -4.88
CA TRP A 227 31.86 -18.14 -3.71
C TRP A 227 31.78 -19.08 -2.50
N THR A 228 32.19 -18.57 -1.35
CA THR A 228 32.08 -19.26 -0.05
C THR A 228 31.16 -18.45 0.85
N TYR A 229 30.15 -19.11 1.42
CA TYR A 229 29.27 -18.49 2.41
C TYR A 229 30.06 -17.96 3.61
N LEU A 230 29.68 -16.79 4.10
CA LEU A 230 30.25 -16.16 5.29
C LEU A 230 29.25 -16.18 6.44
N SER A 231 28.14 -15.47 6.28
CA SER A 231 27.11 -15.27 7.29
C SER A 231 25.85 -14.70 6.66
N ASP A 232 24.84 -14.44 7.49
CA ASP A 232 23.59 -13.80 7.13
C ASP A 232 23.18 -12.72 8.13
N PHE A 233 22.29 -11.84 7.68
CA PHE A 233 21.66 -10.78 8.47
C PHE A 233 20.14 -10.75 8.19
N GLY A 234 19.33 -10.64 9.23
CA GLY A 234 17.87 -10.60 9.16
C GLY A 234 17.21 -11.90 9.67
N PRO A 235 15.86 -11.94 9.81
CA PRO A 235 14.93 -10.81 9.66
C PRO A 235 15.20 -9.70 10.70
N ALA A 236 14.97 -8.44 10.33
CA ALA A 236 15.15 -7.29 11.22
C ALA A 236 14.32 -6.08 10.77
N ASN A 237 13.70 -5.35 11.69
CA ASN A 237 12.85 -4.18 11.38
C ASN A 237 11.74 -4.51 10.36
N ALA A 238 11.64 -3.79 9.23
CA ALA A 238 10.53 -3.96 8.29
C ALA A 238 10.64 -5.29 7.53
N VAL A 239 9.60 -6.11 7.64
CA VAL A 239 9.47 -7.43 6.99
C VAL A 239 8.07 -7.67 6.43
N GLY A 240 7.31 -6.58 6.19
CA GLY A 240 5.95 -6.63 5.62
C GLY A 240 5.90 -7.06 4.15
N GLY A 241 7.04 -7.32 3.53
CA GLY A 241 7.17 -7.79 2.17
C GLY A 241 8.59 -8.22 1.86
N GLN A 242 8.84 -8.56 0.60
CA GLN A 242 10.08 -9.18 0.16
C GLN A 242 11.26 -8.23 0.32
N TRP A 243 12.37 -8.73 0.86
CA TRP A 243 13.64 -7.99 0.89
C TRP A 243 14.34 -8.07 -0.46
N GLU A 244 14.73 -6.92 -0.99
CA GLU A 244 15.34 -6.76 -2.31
C GLU A 244 16.52 -5.78 -2.26
N CYS A 245 17.35 -5.80 -3.31
CA CYS A 245 18.40 -4.82 -3.56
C CYS A 245 19.24 -4.44 -2.33
N PRO A 246 19.97 -5.39 -1.70
CA PRO A 246 20.85 -5.06 -0.58
C PRO A 246 22.03 -4.21 -1.05
N ASP A 247 22.54 -3.33 -0.18
CA ASP A 247 23.85 -2.68 -0.39
C ASP A 247 24.62 -2.60 0.93
N LEU A 248 25.92 -2.91 0.91
CA LEU A 248 26.79 -2.90 2.08
C LEU A 248 28.01 -2.03 1.81
N PHE A 249 28.13 -0.94 2.55
CA PHE A 249 29.24 0.00 2.39
C PHE A 249 29.59 0.69 3.70
N GLN A 250 30.78 1.30 3.74
CA GLN A 250 31.26 2.04 4.89
C GLN A 250 31.08 3.55 4.72
N LEU A 251 30.55 4.22 5.74
CA LEU A 251 30.40 5.67 5.81
C LEU A 251 31.17 6.26 6.99
N GLN A 252 31.70 7.47 6.81
CA GLN A 252 32.31 8.24 7.88
C GLN A 252 31.24 9.05 8.64
N ILE A 253 31.35 9.10 9.96
CA ILE A 253 30.52 9.96 10.80
C ILE A 253 31.04 11.39 10.68
N GLN A 254 30.17 12.30 10.25
CA GLN A 254 30.46 13.71 10.02
C GLN A 254 31.14 14.33 11.23
N GLY A 255 32.23 15.06 10.98
CA GLY A 255 33.01 15.72 12.03
C GLY A 255 33.97 14.80 12.81
N THR A 256 34.00 13.50 12.51
CA THR A 256 34.89 12.53 13.18
C THR A 256 35.72 11.74 12.17
N ARG A 257 36.71 10.95 12.63
CA ARG A 257 37.41 9.95 11.79
C ARG A 257 36.77 8.56 11.85
N THR A 258 35.77 8.37 12.71
CA THR A 258 35.10 7.10 12.93
C THR A 258 34.26 6.74 11.70
N ARG A 259 34.32 5.46 11.31
CA ARG A 259 33.55 4.90 10.21
C ARG A 259 32.67 3.78 10.73
N LYS A 260 31.47 3.67 10.17
CA LYS A 260 30.51 2.58 10.43
C LYS A 260 30.11 1.94 9.11
N TRP A 261 29.73 0.68 9.19
CA TRP A 261 29.14 -0.01 8.06
C TRP A 261 27.63 0.26 8.04
N VAL A 262 27.09 0.35 6.84
CA VAL A 262 25.66 0.51 6.58
C VAL A 262 25.22 -0.65 5.70
N MET A 263 24.23 -1.40 6.17
CA MET A 263 23.46 -2.34 5.35
C MET A 263 22.19 -1.64 4.91
N VAL A 264 21.99 -1.47 3.61
CA VAL A 264 20.72 -1.06 2.99
C VAL A 264 19.97 -2.31 2.58
N VAL A 265 18.66 -2.31 2.78
CA VAL A 265 17.74 -3.33 2.28
C VAL A 265 16.48 -2.63 1.77
N ASN A 266 16.07 -2.92 0.55
CA ASN A 266 14.80 -2.42 0.01
C ASN A 266 13.70 -3.46 0.26
N ILE A 267 12.45 -3.01 0.36
CA ILE A 267 11.30 -3.85 0.71
C ILE A 267 10.09 -3.56 -0.18
N ASN A 268 9.38 -4.62 -0.61
CA ASN A 268 8.12 -4.51 -1.35
C ASN A 268 7.13 -5.68 -1.06
N PRO A 269 5.88 -5.40 -0.65
CA PRO A 269 5.37 -4.14 -0.09
C PRO A 269 5.88 -3.93 1.35
N GLY A 270 5.38 -2.92 2.08
CA GLY A 270 5.67 -2.72 3.50
C GLY A 270 6.65 -1.60 3.82
N SER A 271 6.82 -0.64 2.91
CA SER A 271 7.48 0.64 3.22
C SER A 271 6.65 1.49 4.19
N VAL A 272 7.29 2.43 4.88
CA VAL A 272 6.59 3.39 5.77
C VAL A 272 5.55 4.25 5.06
N ALA A 273 5.73 4.47 3.76
CA ALA A 273 4.81 5.23 2.92
C ALA A 273 3.78 4.34 2.20
N GLY A 274 3.83 3.01 2.38
CA GLY A 274 3.07 2.05 1.58
C GLY A 274 3.83 1.56 0.34
N GLY A 275 3.43 0.40 -0.18
CA GLY A 275 4.10 -0.25 -1.30
C GLY A 275 5.60 -0.45 -1.05
N SER A 276 6.42 -0.08 -2.03
CA SER A 276 7.87 -0.31 -2.02
C SER A 276 8.71 0.84 -1.44
N GLY A 277 9.80 0.55 -0.72
CA GLY A 277 10.74 1.57 -0.22
C GLY A 277 12.07 1.00 0.30
N GLY A 278 12.94 1.85 0.88
CA GLY A 278 14.29 1.45 1.33
C GLY A 278 14.57 1.71 2.81
N GLN A 279 14.95 0.66 3.56
CA GLN A 279 15.42 0.78 4.95
C GLN A 279 16.95 0.59 5.05
N TYR A 280 17.53 0.99 6.17
CA TYR A 280 18.95 0.79 6.43
C TYR A 280 19.28 0.49 7.89
N PHE A 281 20.46 -0.09 8.10
CA PHE A 281 20.99 -0.47 9.40
C PHE A 281 22.41 0.04 9.53
N VAL A 282 22.72 0.72 10.62
CA VAL A 282 24.08 1.17 10.97
C VAL A 282 24.70 0.15 11.90
N GLY A 283 25.93 -0.26 11.64
CA GLY A 283 26.61 -1.26 12.45
C GLY A 283 28.08 -1.45 12.10
N ASN A 284 28.57 -2.67 12.30
CA ASN A 284 29.94 -3.05 11.97
C ASN A 284 29.94 -4.32 11.11
N PHE A 285 30.87 -4.38 10.16
CA PHE A 285 31.20 -5.58 9.39
C PHE A 285 32.66 -5.93 9.65
N ASP A 286 32.92 -7.12 10.19
CA ASP A 286 34.27 -7.56 10.56
C ASP A 286 35.03 -8.23 9.40
N GLY A 287 34.41 -8.30 8.22
CA GLY A 287 34.89 -9.04 7.06
C GLY A 287 34.11 -10.32 6.80
N GLU A 288 33.36 -10.82 7.78
CA GLU A 288 32.59 -12.07 7.69
C GLU A 288 31.14 -11.86 8.10
N ARG A 289 30.86 -11.11 9.19
CA ARG A 289 29.51 -10.86 9.72
C ARG A 289 29.22 -9.37 9.86
N PHE A 290 28.01 -8.97 9.45
CA PHE A 290 27.45 -7.66 9.76
C PHE A 290 26.63 -7.75 11.05
N VAL A 291 26.90 -6.85 12.00
CA VAL A 291 26.17 -6.73 13.26
C VAL A 291 25.59 -5.33 13.33
N SER A 292 24.26 -5.24 13.32
CA SER A 292 23.51 -3.99 13.43
C SER A 292 23.56 -3.43 14.84
N GLU A 293 23.69 -2.11 14.94
CA GLU A 293 23.56 -1.32 16.18
C GLU A 293 22.27 -0.47 16.17
N SER A 294 21.50 -0.49 15.08
CA SER A 294 20.30 0.34 14.90
C SER A 294 19.02 -0.46 14.63
N THR A 295 19.07 -1.79 14.78
CA THR A 295 17.86 -2.63 14.77
C THR A 295 17.00 -2.27 15.98
N VAL A 296 15.71 -2.05 15.74
CA VAL A 296 14.73 -1.80 16.79
C VAL A 296 14.15 -3.17 17.17
N SER A 297 14.26 -3.54 18.45
CA SER A 297 13.68 -4.82 18.92
C SER A 297 12.15 -4.74 18.92
N ALA A 298 11.50 -5.83 18.54
CA ALA A 298 10.04 -5.96 18.61
C ALA A 298 9.52 -5.75 20.05
N ASP A 299 10.34 -6.08 21.05
CA ASP A 299 10.06 -5.94 22.49
C ASP A 299 10.29 -4.51 23.03
N THR A 300 10.65 -3.55 22.18
CA THR A 300 10.91 -2.18 22.63
C THR A 300 9.59 -1.49 22.98
N LEU A 301 9.40 -1.23 24.28
CA LEU A 301 8.19 -0.58 24.79
C LEU A 301 8.31 0.95 24.77
N PRO A 302 7.27 1.69 24.36
CA PRO A 302 7.24 3.13 24.48
C PRO A 302 7.31 3.54 25.96
N PRO A 303 7.94 4.68 26.30
CA PRO A 303 8.00 5.15 27.68
C PRO A 303 6.60 5.36 28.25
N GLY A 304 6.36 4.81 29.44
CA GLY A 304 5.05 4.89 30.07
C GLY A 304 4.83 3.84 31.15
N THR A 305 3.66 3.90 31.78
CA THR A 305 3.21 2.93 32.79
C THR A 305 2.28 1.91 32.14
N SER A 306 2.53 0.62 32.38
CA SER A 306 1.65 -0.45 31.89
C SER A 306 0.28 -0.38 32.57
N PHE A 307 -0.77 -0.59 31.78
CA PHE A 307 -2.16 -0.72 32.19
C PHE A 307 -2.63 -2.17 32.06
N ALA A 308 -2.27 -2.86 30.97
CA ALA A 308 -2.50 -4.30 30.78
C ALA A 308 -1.48 -4.86 29.79
N SER A 309 -0.72 -5.89 30.18
CA SER A 309 0.22 -6.60 29.28
C SER A 309 -0.19 -8.04 28.99
N PHE A 310 -1.17 -8.59 29.72
CA PHE A 310 -1.68 -9.96 29.57
C PHE A 310 -0.63 -11.09 29.76
N ASP A 311 0.56 -10.76 30.24
CA ASP A 311 1.68 -11.69 30.39
C ASP A 311 1.53 -12.68 31.56
N ASP A 312 0.69 -12.36 32.55
CA ASP A 312 0.52 -13.18 33.74
C ASP A 312 -0.40 -14.41 33.54
N GLY A 313 -0.89 -14.59 32.31
CA GLY A 313 -1.78 -15.68 31.93
C GLY A 313 -3.23 -15.46 32.34
N THR A 314 -3.62 -14.24 32.73
CA THR A 314 -4.99 -13.89 33.09
C THR A 314 -5.43 -12.59 32.41
N TYR A 315 -6.74 -12.38 32.32
CA TYR A 315 -7.30 -11.08 31.94
C TYR A 315 -7.42 -10.11 33.13
N GLY A 316 -6.89 -10.47 34.31
CA GLY A 316 -6.99 -9.65 35.53
C GLY A 316 -8.43 -9.27 35.88
N ASP A 317 -8.67 -7.98 36.10
CA ASP A 317 -9.98 -7.42 36.45
C ASP A 317 -10.85 -7.06 35.22
N TRP A 318 -10.46 -7.49 34.01
CA TRP A 318 -11.28 -7.27 32.81
C TRP A 318 -12.55 -8.11 32.86
N THR A 319 -13.68 -7.48 32.53
CA THR A 319 -14.98 -8.14 32.50
C THR A 319 -15.26 -8.61 31.08
N VAL A 320 -15.44 -9.92 30.91
CA VAL A 320 -15.77 -10.54 29.62
C VAL A 320 -17.28 -10.73 29.50
N SER A 321 -17.84 -10.39 28.34
CA SER A 321 -19.24 -10.64 27.99
C SER A 321 -19.34 -11.23 26.59
N ASN A 322 -19.63 -12.52 26.53
CA ASN A 322 -19.67 -13.29 25.28
C ASN A 322 -21.10 -13.57 24.86
N GLU A 323 -21.30 -13.72 23.55
CA GLU A 323 -22.58 -14.23 23.05
C GLU A 323 -22.82 -15.65 23.59
N PRO A 324 -23.99 -15.91 24.18
CA PRO A 324 -24.30 -17.23 24.72
C PRO A 324 -24.46 -18.27 23.59
N GLY A 325 -24.05 -19.52 23.86
CA GLY A 325 -24.35 -20.67 22.99
C GLY A 325 -23.21 -21.17 22.11
N ASN A 326 -22.02 -20.56 22.14
CA ASN A 326 -20.81 -21.19 21.58
C ASN A 326 -20.12 -22.10 22.63
N TRP A 327 -19.69 -23.30 22.22
CA TRP A 327 -18.89 -24.23 23.01
C TRP A 327 -17.52 -23.67 23.40
N ALA A 328 -16.97 -22.73 22.63
CA ALA A 328 -15.70 -22.04 22.92
C ALA A 328 -15.83 -20.99 24.04
N ASN A 329 -17.05 -20.72 24.54
CA ASN A 329 -17.33 -19.68 25.52
C ASN A 329 -16.85 -18.28 25.08
N GLY A 330 -17.09 -17.91 23.81
CA GLY A 330 -16.74 -16.61 23.23
C GLY A 330 -15.34 -16.51 22.62
N PRO A 331 -14.97 -15.33 22.07
CA PRO A 331 -13.76 -15.17 21.27
C PRO A 331 -12.48 -15.10 22.11
N TRP A 332 -12.59 -14.85 23.42
CA TRP A 332 -11.43 -14.59 24.29
C TRP A 332 -10.90 -15.83 25.02
N GLY A 333 -11.68 -16.90 25.12
CA GLY A 333 -11.38 -18.04 25.99
C GLY A 333 -11.29 -17.67 27.48
N ASP A 334 -10.69 -18.55 28.27
CA ASP A 334 -10.56 -18.38 29.73
C ASP A 334 -9.29 -17.61 30.16
N ALA A 335 -8.34 -17.42 29.24
CA ALA A 335 -7.05 -16.77 29.49
C ALA A 335 -6.49 -16.16 28.19
N PRO A 336 -5.59 -15.17 28.28
CA PRO A 336 -4.87 -14.64 27.12
C PRO A 336 -4.23 -15.74 26.27
N ALA A 337 -4.28 -15.58 24.95
CA ALA A 337 -3.57 -16.47 24.05
C ALA A 337 -2.06 -16.29 24.19
N THR A 338 -1.27 -17.32 23.92
CA THR A 338 0.20 -17.26 23.97
C THR A 338 0.84 -17.01 22.58
N GLY A 339 0.03 -16.54 21.63
CA GLY A 339 0.40 -16.30 20.24
C GLY A 339 -0.67 -16.78 19.26
N THR A 340 -0.24 -17.47 18.21
CA THR A 340 -1.09 -17.95 17.11
C THR A 340 -2.03 -19.07 17.55
N LEU A 341 -3.32 -18.94 17.25
CA LEU A 341 -4.33 -19.96 17.52
C LEU A 341 -4.44 -20.97 16.35
N PRO A 342 -4.98 -22.19 16.59
CA PRO A 342 -5.17 -23.18 15.52
C PRO A 342 -5.99 -22.64 14.35
N GLY A 343 -5.48 -22.78 13.13
CA GLY A 343 -6.15 -22.32 11.91
C GLY A 343 -5.93 -20.83 11.57
N GLN A 344 -5.24 -20.09 12.43
CA GLN A 344 -4.87 -18.69 12.23
C GLN A 344 -3.59 -18.57 11.40
N ASN A 345 -3.43 -17.45 10.68
CA ASN A 345 -2.15 -17.10 10.10
C ASN A 345 -1.14 -16.75 11.22
N PRO A 346 0.19 -16.81 10.98
CA PRO A 346 1.18 -16.53 12.01
C PRO A 346 1.03 -15.13 12.64
N VAL A 347 0.67 -15.11 13.92
CA VAL A 347 0.55 -13.89 14.73
C VAL A 347 1.92 -13.41 15.15
N SER A 348 2.18 -12.13 14.94
CA SER A 348 3.46 -11.51 15.30
C SER A 348 3.26 -10.07 15.77
N GLY A 349 4.28 -9.53 16.45
CA GLY A 349 4.27 -8.15 16.86
C GLY A 349 3.54 -7.85 18.19
N PHE A 350 3.02 -8.85 18.89
CA PHE A 350 2.74 -8.72 20.32
C PHE A 350 4.06 -8.77 21.11
N VAL A 351 4.05 -8.35 22.38
CA VAL A 351 5.19 -8.34 23.29
C VAL A 351 4.90 -9.25 24.47
N GLY A 352 5.91 -9.97 24.95
CA GLY A 352 5.75 -10.82 26.12
C GLY A 352 5.13 -12.18 25.79
N SER A 353 4.33 -12.72 26.70
CA SER A 353 3.83 -14.10 26.67
C SER A 353 2.32 -14.23 26.49
N GLY A 354 1.56 -13.14 26.55
CA GLY A 354 0.11 -13.16 26.39
C GLY A 354 -0.40 -12.07 25.45
N LEU A 355 -1.54 -12.29 24.81
CA LEU A 355 -2.29 -11.26 24.09
C LEU A 355 -3.79 -11.55 24.10
N VAL A 356 -4.61 -10.52 23.87
CA VAL A 356 -6.01 -10.69 23.48
C VAL A 356 -6.04 -11.14 22.02
N ASN A 357 -6.67 -12.28 21.76
CA ASN A 357 -6.81 -12.84 20.42
C ASN A 357 -8.24 -13.36 20.23
N GLY A 358 -9.02 -12.67 19.40
CA GLY A 358 -10.43 -13.00 19.15
C GLY A 358 -10.67 -14.20 18.23
N PHE A 359 -9.63 -14.78 17.61
CA PHE A 359 -9.74 -15.88 16.64
C PHE A 359 -10.08 -17.25 17.26
N LEU A 360 -10.47 -17.32 18.53
CA LEU A 360 -10.74 -18.60 19.18
C LEU A 360 -11.95 -19.29 18.54
N ASP A 361 -11.78 -20.55 18.09
CA ASP A 361 -12.80 -21.23 17.26
C ASP A 361 -13.09 -20.46 15.94
N HIS A 362 -12.02 -19.93 15.34
CA HIS A 362 -12.04 -19.05 14.18
C HIS A 362 -12.76 -17.73 14.50
N ASP A 363 -13.39 -17.10 13.52
CA ASP A 363 -14.14 -15.85 13.70
C ASP A 363 -15.58 -16.10 14.19
N TRP A 364 -15.95 -17.33 14.59
CA TRP A 364 -17.36 -17.65 14.86
C TRP A 364 -17.92 -17.05 16.15
N PRO A 365 -17.28 -17.19 17.33
CA PRO A 365 -17.77 -16.54 18.53
C PRO A 365 -17.59 -15.02 18.45
N VAL A 366 -18.57 -14.29 19.01
CA VAL A 366 -18.49 -12.84 19.20
C VAL A 366 -18.63 -12.48 20.67
N GLY A 367 -18.10 -11.33 21.05
CA GLY A 367 -18.10 -10.89 22.44
C GLY A 367 -17.42 -9.55 22.64
N THR A 368 -17.39 -9.13 23.91
CA THR A 368 -16.72 -7.93 24.37
C THR A 368 -15.90 -8.24 25.60
N MET A 369 -14.85 -7.45 25.81
CA MET A 369 -14.15 -7.39 27.08
C MET A 369 -13.94 -5.94 27.48
N ARG A 370 -14.23 -5.64 28.75
CA ARG A 370 -14.20 -4.29 29.31
C ARG A 370 -13.13 -4.19 30.37
N SER A 371 -12.28 -3.17 30.27
CA SER A 371 -11.27 -2.88 31.30
C SER A 371 -11.90 -2.32 32.58
N PRO A 372 -11.18 -2.34 33.71
CA PRO A 372 -11.50 -1.48 34.84
C PRO A 372 -11.58 -0.01 34.43
N GLU A 373 -12.41 0.76 35.13
CA GLU A 373 -12.47 2.20 34.95
C GLU A 373 -11.20 2.88 35.46
N PHE A 374 -10.78 3.94 34.76
CA PHE A 374 -9.63 4.77 35.13
C PHE A 374 -9.95 6.25 34.98
N THR A 375 -9.24 7.09 35.73
CA THR A 375 -9.28 8.55 35.56
C THR A 375 -8.25 8.97 34.51
N VAL A 376 -8.63 9.86 33.60
CA VAL A 376 -7.75 10.33 32.53
C VAL A 376 -6.75 11.35 33.08
N ASP A 377 -5.55 10.88 33.43
CA ASP A 377 -4.45 11.71 33.93
C ASP A 377 -3.22 11.75 33.00
N ALA A 378 -3.14 10.82 32.05
CA ALA A 378 -2.09 10.76 31.04
C ALA A 378 -2.49 11.48 29.75
N ALA A 379 -1.50 11.86 28.93
CA ALA A 379 -1.77 12.50 27.65
C ALA A 379 -2.18 11.50 26.56
N TYR A 380 -1.64 10.28 26.61
CA TYR A 380 -1.89 9.23 25.62
C TYR A 380 -2.07 7.87 26.28
N LEU A 381 -2.88 7.02 25.65
CA LEU A 381 -2.89 5.58 25.84
C LEU A 381 -2.35 4.93 24.57
N ASN A 382 -1.23 4.24 24.69
CA ASN A 382 -0.55 3.51 23.63
C ASN A 382 -0.85 2.02 23.79
N PHE A 383 -1.10 1.31 22.70
CA PHE A 383 -1.35 -0.13 22.71
C PHE A 383 -1.04 -0.77 21.38
N LEU A 384 -0.82 -2.08 21.38
CA LEU A 384 -0.64 -2.88 20.17
C LEU A 384 -2.01 -3.37 19.70
N VAL A 385 -2.28 -3.26 18.40
CA VAL A 385 -3.53 -3.71 17.79
C VAL A 385 -3.29 -4.35 16.43
N GLY A 386 -4.00 -5.45 16.16
CA GLY A 386 -4.01 -6.21 14.91
C GLY A 386 -5.40 -6.80 14.65
N GLY A 387 -5.53 -7.71 13.69
CA GLY A 387 -6.80 -8.30 13.28
C GLY A 387 -7.56 -7.47 12.24
N GLY A 388 -8.89 -7.56 12.28
CA GLY A 388 -9.84 -6.95 11.35
C GLY A 388 -9.90 -5.43 11.39
N ASN A 389 -10.29 -4.87 10.24
CA ASN A 389 -10.48 -3.44 10.01
C ASN A 389 -11.98 -3.08 9.95
N HIS A 390 -12.70 -3.36 11.03
CA HIS A 390 -14.12 -3.03 11.17
C HIS A 390 -14.29 -2.04 12.33
N PRO A 391 -14.19 -0.73 12.08
CA PRO A 391 -14.22 0.28 13.13
C PRO A 391 -15.63 0.49 13.69
N HIS A 392 -15.71 1.04 14.89
CA HIS A 392 -16.98 1.46 15.48
C HIS A 392 -17.76 2.41 14.56
N VAL A 393 -19.04 2.13 14.34
CA VAL A 393 -19.96 3.00 13.60
C VAL A 393 -20.95 3.64 14.57
N ALA A 394 -20.94 4.97 14.66
CA ALA A 394 -21.86 5.68 15.56
C ALA A 394 -23.33 5.40 15.18
N GLY A 395 -24.17 5.12 16.18
CA GLY A 395 -25.59 4.83 15.98
C GLY A 395 -25.89 3.36 15.64
N THR A 396 -24.93 2.45 15.86
CA THR A 396 -25.16 1.00 15.87
C THR A 396 -25.26 0.46 17.30
N GLN A 397 -25.67 -0.80 17.44
CA GLN A 397 -25.72 -1.55 18.70
C GLN A 397 -24.98 -2.89 18.57
N LEU A 398 -24.41 -3.42 19.65
CA LEU A 398 -23.68 -4.70 19.58
C LEU A 398 -24.60 -5.91 19.44
N SER A 399 -25.73 -5.90 20.14
CA SER A 399 -26.74 -6.95 20.07
C SER A 399 -27.53 -6.86 18.76
N ASN A 400 -28.25 -7.94 18.45
CA ASN A 400 -29.19 -7.96 17.34
C ASN A 400 -30.64 -7.68 17.79
N ASP A 401 -30.83 -6.95 18.90
CA ASP A 401 -32.14 -6.82 19.52
C ASP A 401 -33.14 -6.08 18.62
N PRO A 402 -34.41 -6.55 18.53
CA PRO A 402 -35.44 -5.87 17.77
C PRO A 402 -35.84 -4.54 18.42
N PRO A 403 -36.27 -3.54 17.62
CA PRO A 403 -36.83 -2.31 18.17
C PRO A 403 -38.11 -2.60 18.96
N ALA A 404 -38.48 -1.67 19.85
CA ALA A 404 -39.78 -1.71 20.50
C ALA A 404 -40.90 -1.53 19.46
N GLY A 405 -41.94 -2.37 19.53
CA GLY A 405 -43.08 -2.30 18.62
C GLY A 405 -43.87 -3.60 18.54
N SER A 406 -44.77 -3.64 17.56
CA SER A 406 -45.56 -4.82 17.22
C SER A 406 -44.82 -5.66 16.17
N LEU A 407 -44.49 -6.90 16.52
CA LEU A 407 -43.94 -7.88 15.59
C LEU A 407 -45.04 -8.35 14.63
N LEU A 408 -44.81 -8.24 13.33
CA LEU A 408 -45.73 -8.70 12.31
C LEU A 408 -45.49 -10.18 12.00
N TRP A 409 -46.59 -10.90 11.77
CA TRP A 409 -46.60 -12.31 11.37
C TRP A 409 -45.77 -13.22 12.29
N ASP A 410 -45.73 -12.91 13.58
CA ASP A 410 -44.99 -13.65 14.61
C ASP A 410 -43.51 -13.89 14.26
N GLY A 411 -42.89 -12.99 13.47
CA GLY A 411 -41.50 -13.15 13.02
C GLY A 411 -41.29 -14.40 12.14
N PHE A 412 -42.36 -14.88 11.49
CA PHE A 412 -42.38 -16.12 10.70
C PHE A 412 -42.24 -17.42 11.53
N GLU A 413 -42.33 -17.35 12.86
CA GLU A 413 -42.26 -18.50 13.79
C GLU A 413 -43.56 -19.30 13.87
N PHE A 414 -44.13 -19.63 12.71
CA PHE A 414 -45.33 -20.46 12.62
C PHE A 414 -45.05 -21.92 13.06
N PRO A 415 -46.08 -22.73 13.35
CA PRO A 415 -45.90 -24.16 13.62
C PRO A 415 -45.13 -24.90 12.50
N ASP A 416 -44.44 -25.98 12.86
CA ASP A 416 -43.72 -26.79 11.86
C ASP A 416 -44.68 -27.41 10.83
N GLY A 417 -44.31 -27.31 9.55
CA GLY A 417 -45.14 -27.74 8.43
C GLY A 417 -46.14 -26.68 7.92
N THR A 418 -46.27 -25.53 8.58
CA THR A 418 -47.08 -24.40 8.07
C THR A 418 -46.33 -23.64 6.99
N THR A 419 -46.93 -23.50 5.81
CA THR A 419 -46.39 -22.71 4.70
C THR A 419 -46.80 -21.25 4.82
N LEU A 420 -46.08 -20.33 4.14
CA LEU A 420 -46.53 -18.94 4.02
C LEU A 420 -47.97 -18.83 3.48
N ALA A 421 -48.35 -19.68 2.52
CA ALA A 421 -49.70 -19.66 1.93
C ALA A 421 -50.81 -19.96 2.95
N ASP A 422 -50.55 -20.86 3.91
CA ASP A 422 -51.49 -21.19 4.98
C ASP A 422 -51.77 -20.00 5.92
N THR A 423 -50.87 -19.01 5.92
CA THR A 423 -50.97 -17.77 6.71
C THR A 423 -51.52 -16.58 5.92
N GLY A 424 -51.94 -16.81 4.67
CA GLY A 424 -52.52 -15.81 3.79
C GLY A 424 -51.53 -15.04 2.92
N TRP A 425 -50.23 -15.38 2.95
CA TRP A 425 -49.27 -14.86 1.99
C TRP A 425 -49.51 -15.45 0.59
N GLN A 426 -49.17 -14.69 -0.44
CA GLN A 426 -49.30 -15.09 -1.83
C GLN A 426 -47.92 -15.29 -2.44
N ALA A 427 -47.67 -16.48 -2.98
CA ALA A 427 -46.43 -16.82 -3.68
C ALA A 427 -46.66 -16.87 -5.19
N THR A 428 -45.68 -16.41 -5.97
CA THR A 428 -45.68 -16.50 -7.44
C THR A 428 -44.36 -17.06 -7.95
N GLY A 429 -44.34 -17.54 -9.19
CA GLY A 429 -43.14 -18.04 -9.84
C GLY A 429 -42.60 -19.30 -9.16
N ASP A 430 -41.28 -19.40 -9.05
CA ASP A 430 -40.55 -20.53 -8.47
C ASP A 430 -40.88 -20.71 -6.96
N PHE A 431 -41.29 -19.67 -6.24
CA PHE A 431 -41.69 -19.78 -4.83
C PHE A 431 -43.08 -20.43 -4.63
N ALA A 432 -43.88 -20.51 -5.70
CA ALA A 432 -45.18 -21.19 -5.67
C ALA A 432 -45.08 -22.69 -5.98
N THR A 433 -43.95 -23.15 -6.53
CA THR A 433 -43.79 -24.56 -6.94
C THR A 433 -43.50 -25.48 -5.76
N GLU A 434 -42.79 -24.96 -4.75
CA GLU A 434 -42.38 -25.71 -3.55
C GLU A 434 -42.68 -24.90 -2.27
N PRO A 435 -43.97 -24.60 -1.98
CA PRO A 435 -44.37 -23.63 -0.95
C PRO A 435 -43.97 -24.02 0.49
N TRP A 436 -43.62 -25.30 0.73
CA TRP A 436 -43.13 -25.78 2.02
C TRP A 436 -41.72 -25.30 2.38
N ARG A 437 -41.01 -24.66 1.43
CA ARG A 437 -39.67 -24.09 1.68
C ARG A 437 -39.69 -22.75 2.39
N ASN A 438 -40.84 -22.06 2.43
CA ASN A 438 -40.99 -20.80 3.14
C ASN A 438 -42.13 -20.85 4.18
N PRO A 439 -41.88 -20.35 5.41
CA PRO A 439 -40.60 -19.76 5.86
C PRO A 439 -39.50 -20.82 6.04
N SER A 440 -38.28 -20.49 5.60
CA SER A 440 -37.12 -21.39 5.62
C SER A 440 -36.48 -21.49 7.00
N THR A 441 -35.91 -22.66 7.28
CA THR A 441 -35.08 -22.93 8.47
C THR A 441 -33.58 -22.92 8.17
N ALA A 442 -33.17 -22.66 6.93
CA ALA A 442 -31.77 -22.56 6.52
C ALA A 442 -31.44 -21.29 5.68
N GLY A 443 -30.13 -20.99 5.63
CA GLY A 443 -29.53 -19.83 4.95
C GLY A 443 -29.63 -18.48 5.69
N GLY A 444 -28.57 -17.68 5.60
CA GLY A 444 -28.47 -16.38 6.26
C GLY A 444 -28.08 -16.45 7.75
N ASP A 445 -27.43 -15.39 8.23
CA ASP A 445 -26.87 -15.26 9.58
C ASP A 445 -27.50 -14.07 10.31
N TYR A 446 -27.45 -14.07 11.65
CA TYR A 446 -28.11 -13.07 12.51
C TYR A 446 -29.62 -12.91 12.26
N TYR A 447 -30.30 -14.00 11.89
CA TYR A 447 -31.75 -14.08 12.02
C TYR A 447 -32.13 -14.25 13.51
N ILE A 448 -33.38 -13.92 13.87
CA ILE A 448 -33.91 -14.08 15.21
C ILE A 448 -34.94 -15.21 15.16
N GLY A 449 -34.83 -16.19 16.06
CA GLY A 449 -35.67 -17.37 16.04
C GLY A 449 -35.08 -18.48 15.16
N ARG A 450 -35.93 -19.23 14.45
CA ARG A 450 -35.56 -20.38 13.61
C ARG A 450 -35.98 -20.20 12.16
N LYS A 451 -36.95 -19.35 11.86
CA LYS A 451 -37.63 -19.26 10.57
C LYS A 451 -37.52 -17.86 9.98
N ARG A 452 -37.31 -17.77 8.67
CA ARG A 452 -37.28 -16.51 7.91
C ARG A 452 -37.74 -16.72 6.49
N ILE A 453 -38.02 -15.64 5.77
CA ILE A 453 -38.12 -15.71 4.31
C ILE A 453 -36.71 -15.84 3.74
N ASN A 454 -36.50 -16.81 2.86
CA ASN A 454 -35.26 -16.99 2.11
C ASN A 454 -35.60 -17.35 0.65
N THR A 455 -35.23 -16.49 -0.31
CA THR A 455 -35.54 -16.74 -1.72
C THR A 455 -34.53 -17.68 -2.40
N TRP A 456 -33.34 -17.89 -1.82
CA TRP A 456 -32.37 -18.86 -2.34
C TRP A 456 -32.88 -20.30 -2.16
N GLU A 457 -33.27 -20.67 -0.94
CA GLU A 457 -33.82 -22.01 -0.67
C GLU A 457 -35.32 -22.11 -0.93
N GLY A 458 -35.98 -20.97 -1.16
CA GLY A 458 -37.42 -20.82 -1.30
C GLY A 458 -38.03 -21.43 -2.56
N GLY A 459 -37.18 -21.85 -3.49
CA GLY A 459 -37.55 -22.50 -4.75
C GLY A 459 -36.47 -23.46 -5.23
N PRO A 460 -36.69 -24.16 -6.35
CA PRO A 460 -35.85 -25.26 -6.80
C PRO A 460 -34.50 -24.86 -7.44
N ARG A 461 -34.23 -23.57 -7.64
CA ARG A 461 -33.13 -23.06 -8.48
C ARG A 461 -32.08 -22.22 -7.75
N GLY A 462 -32.12 -22.12 -6.43
CA GLY A 462 -31.12 -21.36 -5.69
C GLY A 462 -31.15 -19.86 -6.05
N ASP A 463 -29.98 -19.34 -6.43
CA ASP A 463 -29.76 -17.95 -6.85
C ASP A 463 -30.52 -17.55 -8.15
N ASP A 464 -31.06 -18.52 -8.88
CA ASP A 464 -31.83 -18.29 -10.10
C ASP A 464 -33.34 -18.47 -9.88
N ASN A 465 -33.80 -18.54 -8.62
CA ASN A 465 -35.23 -18.56 -8.32
C ASN A 465 -35.87 -17.21 -8.64
N LEU A 466 -36.98 -17.21 -9.39
CA LEU A 466 -37.71 -15.99 -9.73
C LEU A 466 -39.14 -16.05 -9.19
N GLY A 467 -39.61 -15.00 -8.55
CA GLY A 467 -40.96 -14.93 -8.02
C GLY A 467 -41.22 -13.76 -7.09
N SER A 468 -42.33 -13.85 -6.36
CA SER A 468 -42.63 -12.91 -5.29
C SER A 468 -43.36 -13.60 -4.14
N LEU A 469 -43.16 -13.07 -2.93
CA LEU A 469 -43.89 -13.44 -1.72
C LEU A 469 -44.55 -12.18 -1.18
N THR A 470 -45.88 -12.10 -1.23
CA THR A 470 -46.66 -10.92 -0.84
C THR A 470 -47.52 -11.21 0.37
N SER A 471 -47.44 -10.37 1.41
CA SER A 471 -48.16 -10.55 2.66
C SER A 471 -49.68 -10.32 2.55
N PRO A 472 -50.47 -10.78 3.53
CA PRO A 472 -51.78 -10.20 3.81
C PRO A 472 -51.70 -8.69 4.02
N ALA A 473 -52.82 -7.99 3.79
CA ALA A 473 -52.91 -6.56 4.08
C ALA A 473 -52.87 -6.29 5.59
N PHE A 474 -52.17 -5.23 5.99
CA PHE A 474 -52.08 -4.77 7.37
C PHE A 474 -52.20 -3.24 7.43
N GLU A 475 -52.63 -2.71 8.58
CA GLU A 475 -52.73 -1.27 8.81
C GLU A 475 -51.40 -0.72 9.33
N ILE A 476 -50.93 0.40 8.77
CA ILE A 476 -49.76 1.12 9.30
C ILE A 476 -50.21 1.95 10.51
N THR A 477 -49.78 1.56 11.70
CA THR A 477 -50.20 2.20 12.97
C THR A 477 -49.07 2.96 13.67
N ALA A 478 -47.81 2.79 13.25
CA ALA A 478 -46.65 3.43 13.86
C ALA A 478 -45.81 4.20 12.83
N ASP A 479 -44.79 4.92 13.31
CA ASP A 479 -43.95 5.79 12.47
C ASP A 479 -42.86 5.05 11.70
N HIS A 480 -42.48 3.85 12.15
CA HIS A 480 -41.42 3.06 11.52
C HIS A 480 -41.85 1.62 11.23
N LEU A 481 -41.40 1.13 10.07
CA LEU A 481 -41.44 -0.29 9.72
C LEU A 481 -40.00 -0.79 9.56
N SER A 482 -39.57 -1.61 10.51
CA SER A 482 -38.20 -2.12 10.60
C SER A 482 -38.16 -3.61 10.30
N MET A 483 -37.06 -4.10 9.73
CA MET A 483 -36.91 -5.49 9.34
C MET A 483 -35.44 -5.90 9.24
N LEU A 484 -35.16 -7.19 9.47
CA LEU A 484 -33.85 -7.78 9.22
C LEU A 484 -33.76 -8.20 7.76
N VAL A 485 -32.73 -7.73 7.06
CA VAL A 485 -32.55 -7.99 5.62
C VAL A 485 -31.12 -8.39 5.31
N GLY A 486 -30.97 -9.49 4.58
CA GLY A 486 -29.72 -9.95 3.98
C GLY A 486 -29.92 -10.29 2.50
N GLY A 487 -28.90 -10.87 1.88
CA GLY A 487 -28.88 -11.26 0.47
C GLY A 487 -28.31 -10.18 -0.45
N GLY A 488 -28.59 -10.32 -1.75
CA GLY A 488 -28.00 -9.54 -2.82
C GLY A 488 -28.40 -8.08 -2.88
N ARG A 489 -27.56 -7.28 -3.56
CA ARG A 489 -27.76 -5.86 -3.80
C ARG A 489 -28.01 -5.60 -5.28
N ARG A 490 -29.24 -5.23 -5.66
CA ARG A 490 -29.57 -4.82 -7.04
C ARG A 490 -30.18 -3.42 -7.06
N THR A 491 -29.74 -2.58 -8.00
CA THR A 491 -30.17 -1.17 -8.12
C THR A 491 -31.13 -0.92 -9.27
N ASP A 492 -31.39 -1.94 -10.08
CA ASP A 492 -32.33 -1.93 -11.20
C ASP A 492 -33.77 -2.30 -10.78
N GLY A 493 -34.00 -2.53 -9.48
CA GLY A 493 -35.30 -2.92 -8.93
C GLY A 493 -35.64 -4.41 -9.14
N SER A 494 -34.70 -5.23 -9.60
CA SER A 494 -34.96 -6.65 -9.84
C SER A 494 -35.02 -7.48 -8.54
N LEU A 495 -34.47 -6.99 -7.44
CA LEU A 495 -34.35 -7.71 -6.17
C LEU A 495 -34.58 -6.79 -4.98
N GLU A 496 -35.78 -6.80 -4.41
CA GLU A 496 -36.20 -5.85 -3.39
C GLU A 496 -37.18 -6.42 -2.36
N VAL A 497 -37.11 -5.91 -1.13
CA VAL A 497 -38.26 -5.87 -0.22
C VAL A 497 -39.02 -4.58 -0.49
N GLN A 498 -40.34 -4.67 -0.72
CA GLN A 498 -41.19 -3.57 -1.15
C GLN A 498 -42.37 -3.39 -0.21
N LEU A 499 -42.70 -2.14 0.11
CA LEU A 499 -43.96 -1.76 0.77
C LEU A 499 -44.95 -1.27 -0.29
N LEU A 500 -46.14 -1.85 -0.32
CA LEU A 500 -47.20 -1.52 -1.26
C LEU A 500 -48.37 -0.86 -0.55
N VAL A 501 -48.86 0.26 -1.08
CA VAL A 501 -50.10 0.92 -0.64
C VAL A 501 -50.96 1.13 -1.88
N GLY A 502 -52.22 0.67 -1.85
CA GLY A 502 -53.08 0.69 -3.03
C GLY A 502 -52.52 -0.08 -4.24
N GLY A 503 -51.65 -1.07 -3.99
CA GLY A 503 -50.95 -1.84 -5.04
C GLY A 503 -49.74 -1.15 -5.66
N GLN A 504 -49.39 0.07 -5.23
CA GLN A 504 -48.21 0.80 -5.69
C GLN A 504 -47.05 0.67 -4.70
N VAL A 505 -45.84 0.48 -5.21
CA VAL A 505 -44.62 0.46 -4.37
C VAL A 505 -44.34 1.87 -3.87
N VAL A 506 -44.36 2.06 -2.54
CA VAL A 506 -44.15 3.36 -1.88
C VAL A 506 -42.82 3.43 -1.12
N ARG A 507 -42.24 2.28 -0.77
CA ARG A 507 -40.88 2.12 -0.24
C ARG A 507 -40.28 0.83 -0.81
N SER A 508 -38.97 0.83 -1.05
CA SER A 508 -38.22 -0.40 -1.35
C SER A 508 -36.83 -0.36 -0.74
N LEU A 509 -36.23 -1.53 -0.58
CA LEU A 509 -34.83 -1.71 -0.21
C LEU A 509 -34.32 -3.03 -0.79
N THR A 510 -33.02 -3.19 -0.86
CA THR A 510 -32.34 -4.43 -1.27
C THR A 510 -31.33 -4.84 -0.19
N GLY A 511 -30.74 -6.03 -0.32
CA GLY A 511 -29.75 -6.55 0.63
C GLY A 511 -28.40 -5.85 0.52
N PRO A 512 -27.47 -6.14 1.45
CA PRO A 512 -26.12 -5.57 1.45
C PRO A 512 -25.14 -6.28 0.51
N GLU A 513 -25.55 -7.31 -0.22
CA GLU A 513 -24.68 -8.30 -0.90
C GLU A 513 -23.92 -9.18 0.09
N GLY A 514 -24.65 -9.80 1.02
CA GLY A 514 -24.07 -10.64 2.08
C GLY A 514 -25.11 -11.50 2.81
N GLY A 515 -24.64 -12.58 3.45
CA GLY A 515 -25.51 -13.55 4.15
C GLY A 515 -26.00 -13.08 5.51
N ALA A 516 -25.28 -12.15 6.13
CA ALA A 516 -25.63 -11.52 7.39
C ALA A 516 -26.85 -10.61 7.23
N LEU A 517 -27.93 -10.91 7.95
CA LEU A 517 -29.08 -10.02 8.07
C LEU A 517 -28.72 -8.86 9.02
N ASN A 518 -29.16 -7.66 8.69
CA ASN A 518 -29.05 -6.50 9.58
C ASN A 518 -30.30 -5.62 9.49
N TRP A 519 -30.53 -4.82 10.52
CA TRP A 519 -31.72 -3.99 10.65
C TRP A 519 -31.75 -2.88 9.59
N ARG A 520 -32.89 -2.80 8.92
CA ARG A 520 -33.30 -1.70 8.05
C ARG A 520 -34.60 -1.13 8.59
N SER A 521 -34.81 0.17 8.40
CA SER A 521 -36.02 0.84 8.83
C SER A 521 -36.49 1.85 7.79
N TRP A 522 -37.77 1.80 7.47
CA TRP A 522 -38.46 2.85 6.72
C TRP A 522 -39.18 3.78 7.67
N ASP A 523 -39.09 5.08 7.43
CA ASP A 523 -40.07 6.06 7.92
C ASP A 523 -41.36 5.93 7.10
N VAL A 524 -42.44 5.63 7.81
CA VAL A 524 -43.80 5.42 7.28
C VAL A 524 -44.82 6.27 8.02
N ALA A 525 -44.38 7.32 8.74
CA ALA A 525 -45.26 8.24 9.45
C ALA A 525 -46.30 8.90 8.54
N ASP A 526 -45.91 9.21 7.29
CA ASP A 526 -46.77 9.73 6.22
C ASP A 526 -47.84 8.74 5.73
N LEU A 527 -47.68 7.46 6.04
CA LEU A 527 -48.57 6.38 5.64
C LEU A 527 -49.46 5.86 6.77
N ARG A 528 -49.41 6.47 7.97
CA ARG A 528 -50.26 6.06 9.11
C ARG A 528 -51.75 6.03 8.74
N GLY A 529 -52.43 4.97 9.20
CA GLY A 529 -53.84 4.67 8.94
C GLY A 529 -54.14 4.08 7.56
N GLN A 530 -53.13 3.89 6.70
CA GLN A 530 -53.33 3.27 5.39
C GLN A 530 -53.14 1.75 5.46
N GLN A 531 -53.89 1.03 4.62
CA GLN A 531 -53.69 -0.41 4.39
C GLN A 531 -52.50 -0.64 3.45
N ALA A 532 -51.58 -1.49 3.87
CA ALA A 532 -50.38 -1.83 3.13
C ALA A 532 -50.16 -3.34 2.99
N GLN A 533 -49.29 -3.74 2.08
CA GLN A 533 -48.75 -5.10 1.95
C GLN A 533 -47.23 -5.04 1.84
N LEU A 534 -46.54 -6.03 2.38
CA LEU A 534 -45.11 -6.23 2.17
C LEU A 534 -44.90 -7.26 1.07
N ARG A 535 -43.96 -7.02 0.16
CA ARG A 535 -43.61 -7.95 -0.91
C ARG A 535 -42.11 -8.16 -0.96
N VAL A 536 -41.67 -9.41 -0.87
CA VAL A 536 -40.32 -9.82 -1.30
C VAL A 536 -40.41 -10.09 -2.80
N TRP A 537 -39.70 -9.27 -3.58
CA TRP A 537 -39.69 -9.26 -5.03
C TRP A 537 -38.33 -9.73 -5.53
N ASP A 538 -38.31 -10.90 -6.17
CA ASP A 538 -37.08 -11.52 -6.66
C ASP A 538 -37.22 -11.87 -8.14
N GLN A 539 -36.57 -11.08 -8.98
CA GLN A 539 -36.47 -11.26 -10.43
C GLN A 539 -35.01 -11.25 -10.87
N ALA A 540 -34.08 -11.47 -9.95
CA ALA A 540 -32.65 -11.50 -10.22
C ALA A 540 -32.18 -12.94 -10.43
N ALA A 541 -31.15 -13.11 -11.25
CA ALA A 541 -30.45 -14.38 -11.42
C ALA A 541 -28.93 -14.17 -11.27
N GLY A 542 -28.20 -15.27 -11.16
CA GLY A 542 -26.76 -15.31 -10.92
C GLY A 542 -26.40 -15.04 -9.46
N GLY A 543 -25.10 -15.01 -9.16
CA GLY A 543 -24.59 -14.88 -7.78
C GLY A 543 -25.29 -13.78 -6.97
N TRP A 544 -25.69 -14.12 -5.74
CA TRP A 544 -26.49 -13.25 -4.87
C TRP A 544 -27.83 -12.81 -5.50
N GLY A 545 -28.41 -13.61 -6.37
CA GLY A 545 -29.77 -13.41 -6.91
C GLY A 545 -30.84 -13.83 -5.90
N HIS A 546 -30.71 -13.43 -4.63
CA HIS A 546 -31.66 -13.80 -3.58
C HIS A 546 -31.68 -12.79 -2.42
N LEU A 547 -32.76 -12.79 -1.64
CA LEU A 547 -32.91 -12.05 -0.39
C LEU A 547 -33.25 -12.98 0.78
N THR A 548 -32.82 -12.56 1.96
CA THR A 548 -33.33 -13.07 3.24
C THR A 548 -34.04 -11.94 3.97
N LEU A 549 -35.21 -12.23 4.53
CA LEU A 549 -36.03 -11.28 5.28
C LEU A 549 -36.54 -11.94 6.55
N ASP A 550 -36.32 -11.29 7.68
CA ASP A 550 -36.76 -11.75 8.98
C ASP A 550 -37.30 -10.59 9.83
N HIS A 551 -38.07 -10.91 10.88
CA HIS A 551 -38.47 -10.02 11.97
C HIS A 551 -38.90 -8.61 11.54
N VAL A 552 -40.11 -8.52 10.99
CA VAL A 552 -40.70 -7.23 10.59
C VAL A 552 -41.43 -6.62 11.78
N VAL A 553 -40.96 -5.47 12.26
CA VAL A 553 -41.47 -4.79 13.46
C VAL A 553 -42.00 -3.41 13.10
N MET A 554 -43.22 -3.12 13.54
CA MET A 554 -43.84 -1.81 13.41
C MET A 554 -43.81 -1.09 14.76
N GLY A 555 -43.16 0.07 14.83
CA GLY A 555 -42.95 0.80 16.08
C GLY A 555 -42.73 2.29 15.88
N ASP A 556 -42.70 3.05 16.97
CA ASP A 556 -42.54 4.51 16.94
C ASP A 556 -41.06 4.94 16.90
N THR A 557 -40.13 4.00 16.98
CA THR A 557 -38.68 4.23 16.87
C THR A 557 -38.08 3.34 15.79
N PRO A 558 -37.10 3.83 15.01
CA PRO A 558 -36.44 3.01 14.01
C PRO A 558 -35.58 1.93 14.69
N ALA A 559 -35.39 0.80 14.00
CA ALA A 559 -34.39 -0.18 14.43
C ALA A 559 -32.97 0.41 14.37
N ILE A 560 -32.14 0.00 15.32
CA ILE A 560 -30.73 0.34 15.39
C ILE A 560 -29.95 -0.80 14.70
N PRO A 561 -29.15 -0.52 13.65
CA PRO A 561 -28.33 -1.53 13.01
C PRO A 561 -27.37 -2.19 13.99
N ARG A 562 -27.18 -3.50 13.84
CA ARG A 562 -26.13 -4.24 14.54
C ARG A 562 -24.76 -3.77 14.05
N SER A 563 -23.84 -3.55 14.97
CA SER A 563 -22.42 -3.26 14.73
C SER A 563 -21.71 -4.51 14.26
N ASP A 564 -20.83 -4.41 13.27
CA ASP A 564 -19.90 -5.46 12.85
C ASP A 564 -18.47 -5.15 13.30
N GLU A 565 -18.32 -4.36 14.35
CA GLU A 565 -17.00 -3.88 14.76
C GLU A 565 -16.12 -4.99 15.35
N THR A 566 -14.84 -4.92 15.00
CA THR A 566 -13.72 -5.66 15.58
C THR A 566 -12.70 -4.61 15.96
N ALA A 567 -12.79 -4.11 17.19
CA ALA A 567 -12.18 -2.84 17.56
C ALA A 567 -11.80 -2.76 19.04
N VAL A 568 -10.80 -1.93 19.32
CA VAL A 568 -10.51 -1.41 20.65
C VAL A 568 -11.15 -0.03 20.74
N ASN A 569 -12.10 0.15 21.66
CA ASN A 569 -12.83 1.40 21.86
C ASN A 569 -12.42 2.10 23.15
N LEU A 570 -12.22 3.42 23.08
CA LEU A 570 -12.13 4.29 24.25
C LEU A 570 -13.52 4.83 24.58
N VAL A 571 -14.01 4.50 25.77
CA VAL A 571 -15.31 4.95 26.26
C VAL A 571 -15.12 5.98 27.37
N VAL A 572 -15.73 7.16 27.21
CA VAL A 572 -15.71 8.25 28.20
C VAL A 572 -17.15 8.66 28.51
N ASP A 573 -17.53 8.65 29.78
CA ASP A 573 -18.90 8.91 30.24
C ASP A 573 -19.98 8.11 29.47
N GLY A 574 -19.68 6.82 29.23
CA GLY A 574 -20.59 5.88 28.56
C GLY A 574 -20.73 6.05 27.04
N LYS A 575 -19.86 6.83 26.39
CA LYS A 575 -19.85 7.00 24.93
C LYS A 575 -18.50 6.62 24.34
N VAL A 576 -18.51 5.88 23.23
CA VAL A 576 -17.30 5.64 22.43
C VAL A 576 -16.85 6.98 21.85
N VAL A 577 -15.64 7.42 22.22
CA VAL A 577 -15.05 8.69 21.78
C VAL A 577 -13.85 8.51 20.85
N ALA A 578 -13.28 7.30 20.82
CA ALA A 578 -12.27 6.88 19.86
C ALA A 578 -12.36 5.36 19.66
N SER A 579 -11.95 4.89 18.49
CA SER A 579 -11.93 3.47 18.10
C SER A 579 -10.66 3.20 17.31
N ALA A 580 -10.08 2.02 17.49
CA ALA A 580 -8.91 1.53 16.76
C ALA A 580 -9.14 0.09 16.33
N THR A 581 -8.60 -0.27 15.17
CA THR A 581 -8.75 -1.59 14.58
C THR A 581 -7.40 -2.11 14.12
N GLY A 582 -7.35 -3.40 13.76
CA GLY A 582 -6.25 -3.91 12.95
C GLY A 582 -6.31 -3.41 11.51
N ALA A 583 -5.36 -3.90 10.71
CA ALA A 583 -5.25 -3.58 9.28
C ALA A 583 -5.57 -4.80 8.40
N ASN A 584 -6.49 -5.66 8.83
CA ASN A 584 -6.72 -6.99 8.26
C ASN A 584 -5.41 -7.81 8.25
N SER A 585 -4.79 -7.92 9.42
CA SER A 585 -3.44 -8.49 9.57
C SER A 585 -3.22 -9.16 10.91
N GLU A 586 -2.47 -10.27 10.93
CA GLU A 586 -1.99 -10.92 12.16
C GLU A 586 -0.78 -10.22 12.79
N TYR A 587 -0.37 -9.08 12.24
CA TYR A 587 0.68 -8.26 12.79
C TYR A 587 0.08 -7.17 13.68
N LEU A 588 0.42 -7.17 14.96
CA LEU A 588 0.06 -6.08 15.86
C LEU A 588 1.05 -4.92 15.69
N ASP A 589 0.55 -3.69 15.59
CA ASP A 589 1.38 -2.48 15.58
C ASP A 589 0.87 -1.44 16.60
N TRP A 590 1.72 -0.48 16.94
CA TRP A 590 1.40 0.56 17.91
C TRP A 590 0.32 1.49 17.38
N HIS A 591 -0.73 1.64 18.19
CA HIS A 591 -1.75 2.66 18.07
C HIS A 591 -1.74 3.57 19.31
N SER A 592 -2.38 4.74 19.22
CA SER A 592 -2.45 5.68 20.34
C SER A 592 -3.74 6.48 20.35
N PHE A 593 -4.42 6.49 21.49
CA PHE A 593 -5.51 7.44 21.74
C PHE A 593 -5.00 8.71 22.41
N ASP A 594 -5.38 9.87 21.87
CA ASP A 594 -5.15 11.17 22.51
C ASP A 594 -6.18 11.39 23.61
N LEU A 595 -5.70 11.37 24.85
CA LEU A 595 -6.54 11.47 26.04
C LEU A 595 -6.70 12.91 26.54
N ARG A 596 -5.90 13.86 26.04
CA ARG A 596 -5.89 15.25 26.52
C ARG A 596 -7.28 15.93 26.50
N PRO A 597 -8.16 15.68 25.51
CA PRO A 597 -9.52 16.25 25.52
C PRO A 597 -10.40 15.77 26.68
N TYR A 598 -10.02 14.69 27.35
CA TYR A 598 -10.82 14.00 28.37
C TYR A 598 -10.20 14.07 29.77
N ALA A 599 -9.18 14.91 29.97
CA ALA A 599 -8.46 15.04 31.24
C ALA A 599 -9.41 15.20 32.45
N GLY A 600 -9.20 14.38 33.48
CA GLY A 600 -9.98 14.34 34.71
C GLY A 600 -11.35 13.65 34.62
N ARG A 601 -11.75 13.12 33.45
CA ARG A 601 -12.98 12.32 33.30
C ARG A 601 -12.71 10.83 33.55
N THR A 602 -13.77 10.09 33.84
CA THR A 602 -13.72 8.63 33.96
C THR A 602 -13.83 8.00 32.58
N ALA A 603 -12.97 7.02 32.32
CA ALA A 603 -12.91 6.28 31.07
C ALA A 603 -12.73 4.78 31.31
N TYR A 604 -13.01 3.97 30.29
CA TYR A 604 -12.65 2.56 30.22
C TYR A 604 -12.38 2.16 28.77
N LEU A 605 -11.75 1.00 28.59
CA LEU A 605 -11.56 0.38 27.29
C LEU A 605 -12.57 -0.74 27.09
N GLU A 606 -13.05 -0.86 25.87
CA GLU A 606 -13.92 -1.94 25.44
C GLU A 606 -13.32 -2.55 24.17
N ILE A 607 -12.83 -3.79 24.26
CA ILE A 607 -12.37 -4.54 23.10
C ILE A 607 -13.57 -5.36 22.63
N VAL A 608 -13.92 -5.19 21.37
CA VAL A 608 -15.11 -5.75 20.75
C VAL A 608 -14.68 -6.67 19.61
N ASP A 609 -15.26 -7.85 19.58
CA ASP A 609 -15.21 -8.76 18.45
C ASP A 609 -16.63 -9.14 18.08
N ASN A 610 -17.19 -8.47 17.06
CA ASN A 610 -18.62 -8.60 16.70
C ASN A 610 -18.82 -8.91 15.21
N ASN A 611 -17.85 -9.54 14.56
CA ASN A 611 -17.94 -9.91 13.15
C ASN A 611 -17.51 -11.36 12.94
N ARG A 612 -18.27 -12.13 12.15
CA ARG A 612 -17.98 -13.53 11.87
C ARG A 612 -17.38 -13.79 10.50
N PHE A 613 -17.18 -12.73 9.72
CA PHE A 613 -16.85 -12.83 8.31
C PHE A 613 -15.60 -12.01 7.99
N GLY A 614 -14.85 -12.48 7.00
CA GLY A 614 -13.65 -11.80 6.55
C GLY A 614 -12.55 -11.90 7.60
N TRP A 615 -12.02 -10.75 8.04
CA TRP A 615 -11.11 -10.68 9.18
C TRP A 615 -11.93 -10.43 10.45
N GLY A 616 -12.79 -11.38 10.81
CA GLY A 616 -13.76 -11.23 11.88
C GLY A 616 -13.17 -11.45 13.27
N HIS A 617 -11.98 -10.91 13.54
CA HIS A 617 -11.37 -11.00 14.85
C HIS A 617 -10.51 -9.77 15.15
N ILE A 618 -10.30 -9.47 16.43
CA ILE A 618 -9.36 -8.42 16.87
C ILE A 618 -8.20 -9.00 17.68
N LEU A 619 -7.01 -8.44 17.48
CA LEU A 619 -5.84 -8.69 18.31
C LEU A 619 -5.49 -7.44 19.10
N ALA A 620 -5.21 -7.56 20.39
CA ALA A 620 -4.77 -6.43 21.20
C ALA A 620 -3.77 -6.85 22.28
N ASP A 621 -2.80 -5.99 22.54
CA ASP A 621 -1.75 -6.25 23.51
C ASP A 621 -1.15 -4.96 24.08
N GLU A 622 -0.47 -5.06 25.22
CA GLU A 622 0.40 -4.05 25.83
C GLU A 622 -0.19 -2.63 25.86
N PHE A 623 -1.22 -2.44 26.67
CA PHE A 623 -1.81 -1.13 26.96
C PHE A 623 -0.94 -0.35 27.94
N ARG A 624 -0.53 0.88 27.58
CA ARG A 624 0.33 1.74 28.40
C ARG A 624 -0.05 3.20 28.34
N PHE A 625 -0.07 3.86 29.49
CA PHE A 625 -0.21 5.31 29.56
C PHE A 625 1.14 6.02 29.32
N GLY A 626 1.13 7.09 28.53
CA GLY A 626 2.33 7.80 28.12
C GLY A 626 2.15 9.31 27.94
N ALA A 627 3.28 10.02 27.88
CA ALA A 627 3.32 11.46 27.62
C ALA A 627 3.31 11.79 26.11
N GLN A 628 3.58 10.80 25.26
CA GLN A 628 3.69 10.92 23.80
C GLN A 628 3.00 9.72 23.14
N PRO A 629 2.48 9.87 21.91
CA PRO A 629 1.97 8.73 21.16
C PRO A 629 3.13 7.79 20.83
N ALA A 630 2.86 6.49 20.82
CA ALA A 630 3.81 5.51 20.31
C ALA A 630 3.92 5.65 18.78
N ALA A 631 5.14 5.64 18.26
CA ALA A 631 5.36 5.54 16.83
C ALA A 631 5.02 4.12 16.38
N THR A 632 4.43 3.97 15.20
CA THR A 632 4.30 2.64 14.60
C THR A 632 5.69 2.02 14.44
N ARG A 633 5.77 0.70 14.36
CA ARG A 633 7.06 0.04 14.20
C ARG A 633 7.75 0.48 12.91
N ALA A 634 7.01 0.61 11.82
CA ALA A 634 7.54 1.18 10.58
C ALA A 634 8.16 2.56 10.84
N GLU A 635 7.47 3.47 11.53
CA GLU A 635 8.01 4.80 11.84
C GLU A 635 9.23 4.79 12.79
N SER A 636 9.37 3.73 13.59
CA SER A 636 10.51 3.60 14.51
C SER A 636 11.81 3.25 13.80
N TYR A 637 11.72 2.65 12.60
CA TYR A 637 12.84 2.18 11.80
C TYR A 637 13.57 3.29 11.05
N ASP A 638 14.71 2.93 10.46
CA ASP A 638 15.57 3.85 9.74
C ASP A 638 15.34 3.71 8.22
N TRP A 639 14.62 4.68 7.64
CA TRP A 639 14.31 4.73 6.20
C TRP A 639 15.26 5.65 5.43
N LEU A 640 15.61 5.25 4.20
CA LEU A 640 16.38 6.08 3.26
C LEU A 640 15.57 7.28 2.76
N ASP A 641 14.26 7.11 2.65
CA ASP A 641 13.28 8.08 2.19
C ASP A 641 11.91 7.74 2.80
N TRP A 642 11.11 8.77 3.06
CA TRP A 642 9.78 8.65 3.66
C TRP A 642 8.63 8.86 2.65
N GLY A 643 8.95 9.10 1.37
CA GLY A 643 7.99 9.13 0.27
C GLY A 643 7.78 7.76 -0.37
N ARG A 644 6.82 7.67 -1.29
CA ARG A 644 6.46 6.42 -1.97
C ARG A 644 7.40 6.06 -3.11
N ASP A 645 8.06 7.05 -3.72
CA ASP A 645 8.77 6.88 -4.99
C ASP A 645 10.29 6.93 -4.81
N TYR A 646 10.84 6.12 -3.89
CA TYR A 646 12.29 5.92 -3.75
C TYR A 646 12.62 4.47 -3.37
N TYR A 647 12.73 3.61 -4.39
CA TYR A 647 12.91 2.16 -4.25
C TYR A 647 14.21 1.66 -4.91
N ALA A 648 14.59 0.41 -4.60
CA ALA A 648 15.77 -0.27 -5.15
C ALA A 648 17.04 0.59 -5.06
N ALA A 649 17.15 1.38 -3.99
CA ALA A 649 18.20 2.38 -3.87
C ALA A 649 19.55 1.71 -3.57
N VAL A 650 20.49 1.83 -4.51
CA VAL A 650 21.83 1.27 -4.42
C VAL A 650 22.89 2.33 -4.71
N SER A 651 24.13 2.04 -4.35
CA SER A 651 25.25 2.97 -4.45
C SER A 651 26.27 2.64 -5.53
N TRP A 652 26.93 3.68 -6.06
CA TRP A 652 28.05 3.52 -7.00
C TRP A 652 29.27 2.90 -6.34
N ASN A 653 29.86 1.90 -6.99
CA ASN A 653 31.21 1.44 -6.73
C ASN A 653 32.25 2.42 -7.27
N ASP A 654 33.40 2.48 -6.59
CA ASP A 654 34.60 3.21 -7.02
C ASP A 654 34.46 4.74 -7.21
N VAL A 655 33.44 5.39 -6.61
CA VAL A 655 33.34 6.86 -6.61
C VAL A 655 34.60 7.49 -5.97
N PRO A 656 35.24 8.49 -6.61
CA PRO A 656 36.49 9.05 -6.13
C PRO A 656 36.32 9.87 -4.84
N GLY A 657 37.41 9.99 -4.08
CA GLY A 657 37.48 10.85 -2.89
C GLY A 657 36.80 10.29 -1.64
N GLY A 658 36.56 8.96 -1.58
CA GLY A 658 35.94 8.31 -0.42
C GLY A 658 34.47 8.68 -0.20
N LYS A 659 33.86 9.25 -1.24
CA LYS A 659 32.46 9.69 -1.31
C LYS A 659 31.54 8.49 -1.57
N ARG A 660 30.29 8.60 -1.15
CA ARG A 660 29.24 7.62 -1.46
C ARG A 660 28.08 8.34 -2.13
N VAL A 661 27.69 7.86 -3.31
CA VAL A 661 26.54 8.35 -4.07
C VAL A 661 25.57 7.19 -4.21
N MET A 662 24.28 7.46 -4.02
CA MET A 662 23.16 6.54 -4.21
C MET A 662 22.17 7.11 -5.22
N ILE A 663 21.41 6.24 -5.86
CA ILE A 663 20.24 6.60 -6.66
C ILE A 663 19.20 5.51 -6.45
N GLY A 664 17.93 5.90 -6.48
CA GLY A 664 16.80 4.97 -6.39
C GLY A 664 15.92 5.05 -7.62
N TRP A 665 15.19 3.99 -7.89
CA TRP A 665 14.06 4.01 -8.80
C TRP A 665 12.97 4.92 -8.23
N MET A 666 12.61 5.94 -8.98
CA MET A 666 11.57 6.90 -8.61
C MET A 666 10.25 6.41 -9.18
N ASN A 667 9.67 5.40 -8.52
CA ASN A 667 8.35 4.83 -8.73
C ASN A 667 8.01 3.90 -7.54
N ASN A 668 6.78 3.38 -7.51
CA ASN A 668 6.34 2.43 -6.49
C ASN A 668 5.63 1.23 -7.13
N TRP A 669 5.94 0.01 -6.67
CA TRP A 669 5.34 -1.22 -7.20
C TRP A 669 3.81 -1.27 -7.10
N ASP A 670 3.18 -0.54 -6.17
CA ASP A 670 1.72 -0.45 -6.07
C ASP A 670 1.07 0.02 -7.38
N TYR A 671 1.70 0.95 -8.10
CA TYR A 671 1.12 1.62 -9.27
C TYR A 671 2.09 1.77 -10.45
N ALA A 672 3.29 1.19 -10.37
CA ALA A 672 4.34 1.42 -11.37
C ALA A 672 3.91 1.06 -12.79
N ASN A 673 3.02 0.09 -12.95
CA ASN A 673 2.46 -0.35 -14.24
C ASN A 673 1.40 0.61 -14.81
N ASP A 674 0.91 1.58 -14.04
CA ASP A 674 -0.29 2.34 -14.36
C ASP A 674 -0.04 3.85 -14.49
N ILE A 675 1.14 4.33 -14.13
CA ILE A 675 1.50 5.75 -14.31
C ILE A 675 1.28 6.21 -15.77
N PRO A 676 0.72 7.40 -16.02
CA PRO A 676 0.23 7.80 -17.33
C PRO A 676 1.34 8.33 -18.27
N THR A 677 2.47 7.63 -18.38
CA THR A 677 3.63 8.03 -19.20
C THR A 677 3.73 7.23 -20.50
N SER A 678 4.22 7.88 -21.56
CA SER A 678 4.49 7.28 -22.87
C SER A 678 5.51 8.13 -23.63
N PRO A 679 6.41 7.57 -24.47
CA PRO A 679 6.61 6.14 -24.76
C PRO A 679 7.50 5.43 -23.74
N TRP A 680 7.78 6.05 -22.59
CA TRP A 680 8.63 5.55 -21.51
C TRP A 680 7.80 5.30 -20.24
N ARG A 681 8.36 4.53 -19.30
CA ARG A 681 7.78 4.34 -17.97
C ARG A 681 8.87 4.30 -16.90
N SER A 682 8.63 5.07 -15.84
CA SER A 682 9.47 5.27 -14.65
C SER A 682 10.76 6.08 -14.84
N ALA A 683 11.21 6.71 -13.77
CA ALA A 683 12.42 7.53 -13.73
C ALA A 683 13.37 7.06 -12.62
N MET A 684 14.59 7.55 -12.62
CA MET A 684 15.48 7.50 -11.45
C MET A 684 15.35 8.79 -10.65
N SER A 685 15.50 8.72 -9.32
CA SER A 685 15.65 9.92 -8.49
C SER A 685 16.94 10.69 -8.81
N LEU A 686 17.08 11.91 -8.31
CA LEU A 686 18.35 12.62 -8.39
C LEU A 686 19.43 11.88 -7.60
N PRO A 687 20.66 11.74 -8.12
CA PRO A 687 21.74 11.10 -7.37
C PRO A 687 22.01 11.83 -6.05
N ARG A 688 22.11 11.06 -4.97
CA ARG A 688 22.26 11.56 -3.61
C ARG A 688 23.61 11.22 -3.04
N HIS A 689 24.30 12.23 -2.56
CA HIS A 689 25.47 12.06 -1.71
C HIS A 689 25.01 11.67 -0.30
N VAL A 690 25.59 10.62 0.29
CA VAL A 690 25.21 10.10 1.61
C VAL A 690 26.38 10.02 2.59
N TRP A 691 26.12 10.33 3.85
CA TRP A 691 27.08 10.23 4.96
C TRP A 691 26.33 9.99 6.28
N LEU A 692 27.07 9.70 7.37
CA LEU A 692 26.47 9.54 8.69
C LEU A 692 26.58 10.84 9.49
N ALA A 693 25.50 11.27 10.15
CA ALA A 693 25.52 12.33 11.16
C ALA A 693 25.08 11.80 12.51
N GLN A 694 25.61 12.36 13.60
CA GLN A 694 25.21 11.99 14.95
C GLN A 694 23.79 12.51 15.25
N THR A 695 22.95 11.63 15.81
CA THR A 695 21.60 11.94 16.31
C THR A 695 21.42 11.39 17.73
N PRO A 696 20.33 11.72 18.43
CA PRO A 696 19.99 11.08 19.71
C PRO A 696 19.83 9.55 19.60
N LYS A 697 19.42 9.02 18.44
CA LYS A 697 19.32 7.57 18.16
C LYS A 697 20.65 6.92 17.77
N GLY A 698 21.76 7.68 17.78
CA GLY A 698 23.05 7.26 17.24
C GLY A 698 23.34 7.83 15.84
N PRO A 699 24.39 7.38 15.15
CA PRO A 699 24.67 7.79 13.78
C PRO A 699 23.54 7.40 12.82
N ARG A 700 23.12 8.30 11.94
CA ARG A 700 22.07 8.09 10.92
C ARG A 700 22.46 8.66 9.57
N ILE A 701 21.94 8.09 8.49
CA ILE A 701 22.18 8.58 7.14
C ILE A 701 21.61 9.99 7.00
N VAL A 702 22.39 10.84 6.36
CA VAL A 702 21.96 12.12 5.82
C VAL A 702 22.23 12.07 4.32
N SER A 703 21.24 12.49 3.53
CA SER A 703 21.29 12.46 2.07
C SER A 703 21.03 13.85 1.49
N ARG A 704 21.76 14.22 0.43
CA ARG A 704 21.48 15.42 -0.37
C ARG A 704 21.75 15.14 -1.82
N VAL A 705 21.02 15.79 -2.72
CA VAL A 705 21.34 15.81 -4.14
C VAL A 705 22.81 16.21 -4.33
N VAL A 706 23.49 15.51 -5.23
CA VAL A 706 24.90 15.75 -5.54
C VAL A 706 25.15 17.21 -5.96
N PRO A 707 26.30 17.80 -5.56
CA PRO A 707 26.59 19.20 -5.83
C PRO A 707 26.65 19.53 -7.34
N GLN A 708 26.89 18.54 -8.20
CA GLN A 708 26.89 18.68 -9.65
C GLN A 708 25.55 19.18 -10.20
N ALA A 709 24.42 18.89 -9.53
CA ALA A 709 23.11 19.40 -9.92
C ALA A 709 23.03 20.93 -9.88
N ALA A 710 23.92 21.62 -9.15
CA ALA A 710 24.00 23.07 -9.19
C ALA A 710 24.37 23.62 -10.59
N ALA A 711 24.98 22.81 -11.46
CA ALA A 711 25.27 23.19 -12.84
C ALA A 711 24.00 23.38 -13.70
N LEU A 712 22.87 22.78 -13.28
CA LEU A 712 21.57 22.94 -13.95
C LEU A 712 20.87 24.25 -13.57
N ASN A 713 21.36 24.97 -12.54
CA ASN A 713 20.70 26.16 -12.04
C ASN A 713 20.76 27.32 -13.05
N LEU A 714 19.59 27.81 -13.46
CA LEU A 714 19.45 29.03 -14.22
C LEU A 714 19.50 30.25 -13.27
N THR A 715 20.68 30.60 -12.78
CA THR A 715 20.88 31.65 -11.76
C THR A 715 20.31 33.02 -12.16
N GLY A 716 20.31 33.37 -13.45
CA GLY A 716 19.66 34.59 -13.95
C GLY A 716 18.13 34.60 -13.82
N GLN A 717 17.51 33.45 -13.57
CA GLN A 717 16.07 33.31 -13.34
C GLN A 717 15.71 33.16 -11.86
N ALA A 718 16.72 33.11 -10.97
CA ALA A 718 16.51 32.93 -9.54
C ALA A 718 15.66 34.05 -8.93
N TYR A 719 14.94 33.70 -7.87
CA TYR A 719 14.23 34.64 -7.03
C TYR A 719 14.59 34.37 -5.57
N ALA A 720 14.99 35.43 -4.87
CA ALA A 720 15.24 35.40 -3.44
C ALA A 720 14.40 36.50 -2.78
N ALA A 721 13.73 36.13 -1.69
CA ALA A 721 12.97 37.06 -0.87
C ALA A 721 13.67 37.24 0.48
N PRO A 722 13.67 38.45 1.08
CA PRO A 722 14.01 38.60 2.48
C PRO A 722 12.98 37.89 3.37
N ALA A 723 13.28 37.78 4.66
CA ALA A 723 12.32 37.27 5.63
C ALA A 723 11.02 38.10 5.59
N GLN A 724 9.89 37.43 5.48
CA GLN A 724 8.57 38.04 5.31
C GLN A 724 7.53 37.28 6.13
N SER A 725 6.64 38.01 6.79
CA SER A 725 5.48 37.43 7.47
C SER A 725 4.41 37.09 6.43
N VAL A 726 3.76 35.95 6.60
CA VAL A 726 2.67 35.49 5.75
C VAL A 726 1.47 35.17 6.63
N SER A 727 0.31 35.74 6.29
CA SER A 727 -0.99 35.40 6.86
C SER A 727 -1.86 34.88 5.72
N GLY A 728 -2.37 33.66 5.83
CA GLY A 728 -3.02 32.98 4.70
C GLY A 728 -2.00 32.48 3.67
N SER A 729 -2.30 32.63 2.38
CA SER A 729 -1.43 32.23 1.27
C SER A 729 -0.84 33.44 0.56
N ARG A 730 0.36 33.26 -0.02
CA ARG A 730 1.02 34.27 -0.84
C ARG A 730 1.67 33.63 -2.04
N LEU A 731 1.27 34.04 -3.23
CA LEU A 731 1.87 33.59 -4.48
C LEU A 731 3.31 34.13 -4.62
N LEU A 732 4.24 33.26 -4.99
CA LEU A 732 5.61 33.64 -5.32
C LEU A 732 5.69 34.18 -6.76
N PRO A 733 6.54 35.16 -7.07
CA PRO A 733 6.57 35.84 -8.37
C PRO A 733 7.22 35.01 -9.50
N LYS A 734 7.67 33.78 -9.23
CA LYS A 734 8.26 32.88 -10.22
C LYS A 734 7.34 31.68 -10.45
N ARG A 735 7.29 31.25 -11.70
CA ARG A 735 6.54 30.08 -12.18
C ARG A 735 7.49 29.18 -12.97
N GLY A 736 7.27 27.88 -12.87
CA GLY A 736 8.02 26.87 -13.61
C GLY A 736 7.64 25.48 -13.14
N SER A 737 7.63 24.50 -14.05
CA SER A 737 7.42 23.09 -13.74
C SER A 737 8.71 22.37 -13.34
N VAL A 738 9.87 23.03 -13.48
CA VAL A 738 11.17 22.53 -13.06
C VAL A 738 11.83 23.63 -12.24
N ALA A 739 12.12 23.36 -10.97
CA ALA A 739 12.67 24.36 -10.08
C ALA A 739 13.40 23.74 -8.89
N ARG A 740 14.35 24.49 -8.33
CA ARG A 740 14.87 24.24 -7.00
C ARG A 740 14.39 25.32 -6.04
N ILE A 741 13.87 24.92 -4.89
CA ILE A 741 13.41 25.83 -3.84
C ILE A 741 14.20 25.54 -2.57
N ASP A 742 14.98 26.52 -2.10
CA ASP A 742 15.56 26.50 -0.77
C ASP A 742 14.75 27.43 0.13
N ALA A 743 14.14 26.89 1.19
CA ALA A 743 13.24 27.63 2.07
C ALA A 743 13.63 27.51 3.54
N VAL A 744 13.48 28.62 4.27
CA VAL A 744 13.59 28.67 5.74
C VAL A 744 12.30 29.25 6.29
N LEU A 745 11.53 28.41 6.98
CA LEU A 745 10.18 28.72 7.44
C LEU A 745 10.14 28.74 8.97
N ARG A 746 9.33 29.64 9.52
CA ARG A 746 9.05 29.74 10.97
C ARG A 746 7.54 29.69 11.16
N PRO A 747 7.02 28.92 12.11
CA PRO A 747 5.57 28.75 12.29
C PRO A 747 4.85 30.04 12.72
N GLY A 748 5.50 30.88 13.54
CA GLY A 748 4.79 31.97 14.22
C GLY A 748 3.67 31.40 15.09
N THR A 749 2.43 31.79 14.82
CA THR A 749 1.22 31.26 15.47
C THR A 749 0.46 30.23 14.62
N ALA A 750 0.97 29.88 13.43
CA ALA A 750 0.29 28.98 12.53
C ALA A 750 0.35 27.53 13.04
N LYS A 751 -0.80 26.83 13.02
CA LYS A 751 -0.88 25.39 13.30
C LYS A 751 -0.30 24.55 12.15
N ARG A 752 -0.42 25.05 10.93
CA ARG A 752 0.17 24.47 9.71
C ARG A 752 0.79 25.56 8.85
N PHE A 753 1.94 25.28 8.25
CA PHE A 753 2.62 26.18 7.30
C PHE A 753 3.41 25.39 6.27
N GLY A 754 3.72 25.96 5.10
CA GLY A 754 4.38 25.20 4.04
C GLY A 754 4.51 25.92 2.70
N LEU A 755 4.71 25.12 1.65
CA LEU A 755 4.78 25.51 0.25
C LEU A 755 3.70 24.76 -0.54
N THR A 756 3.01 25.46 -1.43
CA THR A 756 2.17 24.82 -2.46
C THR A 756 2.91 24.89 -3.78
N VAL A 757 3.13 23.74 -4.41
CA VAL A 757 3.89 23.57 -5.66
C VAL A 757 3.02 22.87 -6.71
N HIS A 758 3.43 22.89 -7.99
CA HIS A 758 2.65 22.36 -9.11
C HIS A 758 1.17 22.81 -9.11
N ALA A 759 0.92 24.05 -8.67
CA ALA A 759 -0.45 24.54 -8.50
C ALA A 759 -1.02 25.13 -9.81
N ALA A 760 -2.20 24.67 -10.20
CA ALA A 760 -3.01 25.31 -11.21
C ALA A 760 -3.45 26.71 -10.76
N ALA A 761 -3.66 27.62 -11.72
CA ALA A 761 -4.00 29.02 -11.40
C ALA A 761 -5.37 29.17 -10.70
N ASP A 762 -6.29 28.23 -10.95
CA ASP A 762 -7.60 28.14 -10.32
C ASP A 762 -7.62 27.30 -9.04
N GLY A 763 -6.48 26.69 -8.67
CA GLY A 763 -6.33 25.84 -7.48
C GLY A 763 -6.92 24.44 -7.62
N SER A 764 -7.32 24.03 -8.83
CA SER A 764 -7.86 22.69 -9.11
C SER A 764 -6.84 21.57 -8.92
N GLU A 765 -5.57 21.87 -9.19
CA GLU A 765 -4.43 20.96 -9.01
C GLU A 765 -3.39 21.61 -8.10
N LYS A 766 -2.79 20.85 -7.20
CA LYS A 766 -1.73 21.30 -6.29
C LYS A 766 -1.05 20.11 -5.59
N THR A 767 0.24 20.27 -5.29
CA THR A 767 0.95 19.46 -4.30
C THR A 767 1.30 20.35 -3.10
N VAL A 768 0.99 19.92 -1.88
CA VAL A 768 1.23 20.69 -0.66
C VAL A 768 2.37 20.08 0.14
N ILE A 769 3.47 20.83 0.28
CA ILE A 769 4.57 20.50 1.19
C ILE A 769 4.33 21.26 2.48
N GLY A 770 3.82 20.61 3.52
CA GLY A 770 3.38 21.24 4.74
C GLY A 770 4.07 20.76 6.00
N TYR A 771 3.92 21.51 7.09
CA TYR A 771 4.36 21.13 8.41
C TYR A 771 3.25 21.39 9.42
N ASP A 772 2.88 20.38 10.20
CA ASP A 772 1.91 20.49 11.28
C ASP A 772 2.64 20.68 12.62
N THR A 773 2.43 21.84 13.27
CA THR A 773 3.10 22.16 14.53
C THR A 773 2.53 21.41 15.73
N THR A 774 1.35 20.82 15.60
CA THR A 774 0.69 20.08 16.67
C THR A 774 1.24 18.67 16.80
N THR A 775 1.57 18.05 15.66
CA THR A 775 2.18 16.71 15.59
C THR A 775 3.69 16.75 15.39
N GLY A 776 4.23 17.85 14.86
CA GLY A 776 5.64 17.99 14.52
C GLY A 776 6.04 17.28 13.23
N ARG A 777 5.08 17.06 12.32
CA ARG A 777 5.26 16.27 11.10
C ARG A 777 5.36 17.16 9.87
N LEU A 778 6.35 16.85 9.02
CA LEU A 778 6.51 17.38 7.68
C LEU A 778 5.83 16.42 6.71
N PHE A 779 5.00 16.93 5.80
CA PHE A 779 4.25 16.11 4.86
C PHE A 779 4.31 16.63 3.42
N VAL A 780 4.11 15.73 2.47
CA VAL A 780 3.83 16.00 1.06
C VAL A 780 2.45 15.42 0.77
N ASP A 781 1.50 16.28 0.43
CA ASP A 781 0.13 15.91 0.09
C ASP A 781 -0.06 16.04 -1.41
N ARG A 782 -0.27 14.90 -2.07
CA ARG A 782 -0.49 14.79 -3.51
C ARG A 782 -1.92 14.33 -3.86
N THR A 783 -2.85 14.43 -2.93
CA THR A 783 -4.25 14.01 -3.15
C THR A 783 -4.94 14.76 -4.29
N ASP A 784 -4.56 16.01 -4.51
CA ASP A 784 -5.04 16.89 -5.58
C ASP A 784 -3.94 17.24 -6.61
N SER A 785 -2.89 16.41 -6.80
CA SER A 785 -1.70 16.80 -7.57
C SER A 785 -1.88 16.90 -9.09
N GLY A 786 -3.06 16.57 -9.60
CA GLY A 786 -3.38 16.54 -11.03
C GLY A 786 -4.05 15.22 -11.41
N ASN A 787 -3.46 14.48 -12.36
CA ASN A 787 -3.97 13.18 -12.77
C ASN A 787 -3.69 12.11 -11.70
N VAL A 788 -4.59 11.95 -10.73
CA VAL A 788 -4.48 10.95 -9.64
C VAL A 788 -5.39 9.72 -9.84
N GLY A 789 -6.32 9.79 -10.80
CA GLY A 789 -7.38 8.78 -10.98
C GLY A 789 -6.94 7.47 -11.63
N PHE A 790 -5.65 7.31 -11.95
CA PHE A 790 -5.13 6.12 -12.60
C PHE A 790 -4.91 4.95 -11.63
N HIS A 791 -4.78 5.21 -10.32
CA HIS A 791 -4.63 4.16 -9.31
C HIS A 791 -5.13 4.62 -7.93
N PRO A 792 -5.88 3.78 -7.17
CA PRO A 792 -6.46 4.17 -5.87
C PRO A 792 -5.43 4.48 -4.78
N ALA A 793 -4.24 3.89 -4.83
CA ALA A 793 -3.18 4.15 -3.85
C ALA A 793 -2.34 5.42 -4.15
N PHE A 794 -2.56 6.08 -5.30
CA PHE A 794 -1.77 7.25 -5.71
C PHE A 794 -2.16 8.57 -5.00
N PRO A 795 -3.45 8.95 -4.86
CA PRO A 795 -3.81 10.15 -4.10
C PRO A 795 -3.54 9.91 -2.60
N SER A 796 -2.39 10.39 -2.12
CA SER A 796 -1.85 10.05 -0.81
C SER A 796 -1.16 11.25 -0.13
N VAL A 797 -0.86 11.08 1.17
CA VAL A 797 -0.09 12.02 1.98
C VAL A 797 1.05 11.28 2.64
N GLU A 798 2.27 11.61 2.25
CA GLU A 798 3.50 11.03 2.78
C GLU A 798 4.09 11.97 3.82
N ASP A 799 4.49 11.47 4.98
CA ASP A 799 4.96 12.33 6.05
C ASP A 799 5.99 11.69 6.99
N ALA A 800 6.69 12.56 7.72
CA ALA A 800 7.77 12.16 8.61
C ALA A 800 7.88 13.10 9.82
N GLN A 801 8.27 12.54 10.96
CA GLN A 801 8.57 13.33 12.16
C GLN A 801 9.82 14.18 11.93
N VAL A 802 9.68 15.51 11.99
CA VAL A 802 10.80 16.45 11.80
C VAL A 802 10.81 17.50 12.90
N SER A 803 11.82 17.48 13.76
CA SER A 803 11.98 18.52 14.77
C SER A 803 12.49 19.83 14.17
N LEU A 804 11.87 20.94 14.55
CA LEU A 804 12.35 22.28 14.21
C LEU A 804 13.70 22.57 14.89
N VAL A 805 14.67 23.10 14.16
CA VAL A 805 15.98 23.48 14.70
C VAL A 805 16.02 24.98 14.93
N GLY A 806 16.13 25.41 16.19
CA GLY A 806 16.06 26.83 16.55
C GLY A 806 14.72 27.48 16.15
N GLY A 807 13.63 26.70 16.24
CA GLY A 807 12.28 27.13 15.85
C GLY A 807 12.07 27.32 14.33
N LYS A 808 12.94 26.72 13.51
CA LYS A 808 12.90 26.83 12.03
C LYS A 808 12.80 25.46 11.38
N LEU A 809 12.05 25.42 10.29
CA LEU A 809 12.08 24.34 9.30
C LEU A 809 12.94 24.79 8.12
N THR A 810 13.95 24.00 7.73
CA THR A 810 14.76 24.28 6.54
C THR A 810 14.54 23.20 5.49
N LEU A 811 14.18 23.60 4.27
CA LEU A 811 13.84 22.70 3.16
C LEU A 811 14.73 22.99 1.95
N SER A 812 15.16 21.94 1.26
CA SER A 812 15.61 21.99 -0.14
C SER A 812 14.68 21.11 -0.96
N VAL A 813 13.96 21.69 -1.91
CA VAL A 813 12.97 21.01 -2.74
C VAL A 813 13.44 21.04 -4.19
N TYR A 814 13.38 19.90 -4.86
CA TYR A 814 13.60 19.75 -6.29
C TYR A 814 12.28 19.38 -6.93
N LEU A 815 11.80 20.25 -7.81
CA LEU A 815 10.62 20.04 -8.63
C LEU A 815 11.06 19.68 -10.03
N ASP A 816 10.44 18.66 -10.59
CA ASP A 816 10.49 18.33 -12.01
C ASP A 816 9.06 18.12 -12.53
N ARG A 817 8.90 17.87 -13.83
CA ARG A 817 7.58 17.89 -14.49
C ARG A 817 6.55 16.94 -13.89
N SER A 818 6.98 15.89 -13.20
CA SER A 818 6.16 14.89 -12.52
C SER A 818 6.88 14.33 -11.29
N SER A 819 7.55 15.18 -10.52
CA SER A 819 8.12 14.76 -9.23
C SER A 819 8.45 15.90 -8.28
N VAL A 820 8.45 15.57 -7.00
CA VAL A 820 8.91 16.38 -5.87
C VAL A 820 9.91 15.55 -5.06
N GLU A 821 11.16 16.01 -4.97
CA GLU A 821 12.16 15.52 -4.02
C GLU A 821 12.43 16.57 -2.94
N LEU A 822 12.05 16.26 -1.70
CA LEU A 822 12.13 17.13 -0.54
C LEU A 822 13.25 16.67 0.40
N PHE A 823 14.14 17.58 0.81
CA PHE A 823 15.17 17.33 1.82
C PHE A 823 15.04 18.32 2.98
N ALA A 824 14.69 17.81 4.16
CA ALA A 824 14.49 18.63 5.35
C ALA A 824 15.71 18.60 6.28
N GLN A 825 15.87 19.69 7.04
CA GLN A 825 16.93 19.86 8.04
C GLN A 825 18.34 19.54 7.50
N GLY A 826 18.58 19.95 6.25
CA GLY A 826 19.83 19.71 5.55
C GLY A 826 20.04 18.24 5.18
N GLY A 827 18.97 17.52 4.81
CA GLY A 827 19.04 16.15 4.30
C GLY A 827 18.89 15.06 5.35
N ARG A 828 18.47 15.39 6.57
CA ARG A 828 18.26 14.40 7.64
C ARG A 828 17.00 13.56 7.41
N THR A 829 16.06 14.12 6.65
CA THR A 829 14.82 13.48 6.23
C THR A 829 14.63 13.81 4.77
N ALA A 830 14.27 12.81 3.97
CA ALA A 830 13.92 12.96 2.56
C ALA A 830 12.52 12.40 2.32
N ILE A 831 11.75 13.04 1.44
CA ILE A 831 10.45 12.57 0.93
C ILE A 831 10.49 12.72 -0.59
N THR A 832 10.21 11.63 -1.32
CA THR A 832 10.21 11.60 -2.79
C THR A 832 8.91 11.02 -3.31
N ASP A 833 8.20 11.82 -4.10
CA ASP A 833 6.96 11.42 -4.72
C ASP A 833 6.92 11.92 -6.18
N GLN A 834 6.35 11.10 -7.07
CA GLN A 834 5.98 11.49 -8.43
C GLN A 834 4.64 12.21 -8.48
#